data_AF-A0A7C5IRD1-F1
#
_entry.id   AF-A0A7C5IRD1-F1
#
_cell.length_a   1.000
_cell.length_b   1.000
_cell.length_c   1.000
_cell.angle_alpha   90.00
_cell.angle_beta   90.00
_cell.angle_gamma   90.00
#
_symmetry.space_group_name_H-M   'P 1'
#
loop_
_entity.id
_entity.type
_entity.pdbx_description
1 polymer ?
#
loop_
_entity_poly.entity_id
_entity_poly.type
_entity_poly.pdbx_seq_one_letter_code
_entity_poly.pdbx_strand_id
1 'polypeptide(L)'
;MNTSENLLMGHIREFRRKYYFNQILRGSIGLLLIISSIGLLLILGEGLLGFSSEVRTGIVIGLGLVFLGVLGAAVIWPWSKMMNLSKTLSDKEVAHIVRKHFPDVDDKLVNLLELRNQASLEDSGLLLAAIQSKTEELAPVPFARAINLKVNWRFARYLVIPFLLFFLMWFVGGDLIKNGTTRLVNFDKDFIPPPPFAINVLNHPGELIAGQSFKLESEVAGEELPSELFLYLKKSSESEYVHYPMDKLRADQFFFEFSNMKENFNYYIGNEEVESEILGVEVLSRPVIRRFRVVIDYPGYTGMRDDTLSDNIGDFKVLRGSKVKWLMEVNGNIEEARFYGNDTLDFNSGLIPGKFEIEKQVLNNEQYFISLKSKRNISNIDTVKYHIDVIQDRFPSIFVNAQDQEFTADFTMFMPLDFDVSDDYGFSNLTLFYRFTDSEDDEKISQTYKQERLKIDAKQLLQHRVLEVDLMTLGMEEGDMVEYFVKVWDNDFVSGPKASTSSVFKINFPSLNKKYDEVEKAQDNLEDELKEITKDVKDIKDEMKKVQEKLLNQKNLSFDDKKEIQRMLDKHESVKERLEDVQNEFKKNKEFLQNNEMVSENTMEKYEKLQDLIDKLNNDELNKYMEKMQKEMEKMNPKDLKKMMEKMEFDEEDLEKALERTMELLKQLEIEQKSEEIMEK
;
A
#
# COMPACT_ATOMS: atom_id res chain seq x y z
N MET A 1 -122.81 0.64 -42.47
CA MET A 1 -121.57 -0.14 -42.55
C MET A 1 -121.04 -0.42 -41.14
N ASN A 2 -121.07 -1.70 -40.76
CA ASN A 2 -119.95 -2.39 -40.08
C ASN A 2 -119.83 -2.36 -38.54
N THR A 3 -120.91 -2.51 -37.77
CA THR A 3 -120.77 -2.83 -36.32
C THR A 3 -120.42 -4.30 -36.10
N SER A 4 -121.15 -5.22 -36.75
CA SER A 4 -120.94 -6.67 -36.65
C SER A 4 -119.62 -7.12 -37.28
N GLU A 5 -119.17 -6.46 -38.35
CA GLU A 5 -117.89 -6.75 -39.01
C GLU A 5 -116.69 -6.31 -38.16
N ASN A 6 -116.78 -5.12 -37.54
CA ASN A 6 -115.76 -4.65 -36.59
C ASN A 6 -115.66 -5.57 -35.36
N LEU A 7 -116.78 -6.14 -34.90
CA LEU A 7 -116.83 -7.15 -33.84
C LEU A 7 -116.14 -8.44 -34.24
N LEU A 8 -116.44 -8.99 -35.43
CA LEU A 8 -115.80 -10.22 -35.93
C LEU A 8 -114.28 -10.06 -36.11
N MET A 9 -113.85 -8.95 -36.74
CA MET A 9 -112.42 -8.62 -36.87
C MET A 9 -111.77 -8.29 -35.53
N GLY A 10 -112.54 -7.81 -34.56
CA GLY A 10 -112.15 -7.71 -33.15
C GLY A 10 -111.85 -9.08 -32.55
N HIS A 11 -112.75 -10.06 -32.71
CA HIS A 11 -112.57 -11.42 -32.21
C HIS A 11 -111.42 -12.18 -32.88
N ILE A 12 -111.17 -11.97 -34.18
CA ILE A 12 -109.99 -12.54 -34.88
C ILE A 12 -108.69 -11.94 -34.34
N ARG A 13 -108.63 -10.62 -34.12
CA ARG A 13 -107.47 -9.95 -33.50
C ARG A 13 -107.25 -10.41 -32.06
N GLU A 14 -108.32 -10.56 -31.29
CA GLU A 14 -108.28 -11.06 -29.91
C GLU A 14 -107.76 -12.50 -29.85
N PHE A 15 -108.22 -13.37 -30.77
CA PHE A 15 -107.72 -14.73 -30.91
C PHE A 15 -106.21 -14.76 -31.23
N ARG A 16 -105.75 -13.98 -32.21
CA ARG A 16 -104.32 -13.88 -32.56
C ARG A 16 -103.48 -13.44 -31.36
N ARG A 17 -103.91 -12.38 -30.66
CA ARG A 17 -103.20 -11.88 -29.47
C ARG A 17 -103.12 -12.95 -28.39
N LYS A 18 -104.22 -13.66 -28.13
CA LYS A 18 -104.26 -14.72 -27.12
C LYS A 18 -103.46 -15.97 -27.53
N TYR A 19 -103.36 -16.27 -28.82
CA TYR A 19 -102.53 -17.36 -29.37
C TYR A 19 -101.05 -17.10 -29.17
N TYR A 20 -100.57 -15.93 -29.59
CA TYR A 20 -99.17 -15.57 -29.38
C TYR A 20 -98.86 -15.39 -27.89
N PHE A 21 -99.78 -14.84 -27.10
CA PHE A 21 -99.62 -14.79 -25.64
C PHE A 21 -99.49 -16.18 -25.02
N ASN A 22 -100.27 -17.16 -25.47
CA ASN A 22 -100.15 -18.55 -25.01
C ASN A 22 -98.79 -19.16 -25.39
N GLN A 23 -98.30 -18.87 -26.60
CA GLN A 23 -97.00 -19.35 -27.06
C GLN A 23 -95.84 -18.73 -26.28
N ILE A 24 -95.90 -17.42 -26.02
CA ILE A 24 -94.94 -16.70 -25.16
C ILE A 24 -94.97 -17.29 -23.75
N LEU A 25 -96.16 -17.47 -23.16
CA LEU A 25 -96.28 -18.00 -21.81
C LEU A 25 -95.67 -19.41 -21.69
N ARG A 26 -95.92 -20.29 -22.67
CA ARG A 26 -95.31 -21.62 -22.72
C ARG A 26 -93.80 -21.55 -22.93
N GLY A 27 -93.34 -20.66 -23.82
CA GLY A 27 -91.92 -20.41 -24.09
C GLY A 27 -91.17 -19.92 -22.85
N SER A 28 -91.72 -18.92 -22.15
CA SER A 28 -91.16 -18.36 -20.93
C SER A 28 -91.11 -19.37 -19.79
N ILE A 29 -92.15 -20.19 -19.61
CA ILE A 29 -92.15 -21.26 -18.59
C ILE A 29 -91.06 -22.30 -18.92
N GLY A 30 -90.95 -22.73 -20.18
CA GLY A 30 -89.92 -23.68 -20.61
C GLY A 30 -88.51 -23.12 -20.45
N LEU A 31 -88.30 -21.86 -20.81
CA LEU A 31 -87.03 -21.16 -20.68
C LEU A 31 -86.63 -21.01 -19.21
N LEU A 32 -87.56 -20.62 -18.32
CA LEU A 32 -87.31 -20.58 -16.88
C LEU A 32 -86.93 -21.95 -16.30
N LEU A 33 -87.58 -23.02 -16.75
CA LEU A 33 -87.29 -24.38 -16.28
C LEU A 33 -85.88 -24.83 -16.69
N ILE A 34 -85.50 -24.58 -17.95
CA ILE A 34 -84.18 -24.94 -18.48
C ILE A 34 -83.08 -24.16 -17.76
N ILE A 35 -83.23 -22.84 -17.62
CA ILE A 35 -82.22 -21.98 -16.97
C ILE A 35 -82.06 -22.34 -15.50
N SER A 36 -83.17 -22.50 -14.78
CA SER A 36 -83.10 -22.85 -13.34
C SER A 36 -82.47 -24.23 -13.12
N SER A 37 -82.79 -25.21 -13.96
CA SER A 37 -82.25 -26.57 -13.84
C SER A 37 -80.75 -26.62 -14.19
N ILE A 38 -80.35 -26.01 -15.31
CA ILE A 38 -78.95 -25.99 -15.73
C ILE A 38 -78.11 -25.13 -14.78
N GLY A 39 -78.62 -23.95 -14.37
CA GLY A 39 -77.93 -23.08 -13.43
C GLY A 39 -77.65 -23.78 -12.09
N LEU A 40 -78.62 -24.54 -11.58
CA LEU A 40 -78.45 -25.32 -10.36
C LEU A 40 -77.39 -26.41 -10.51
N LEU A 41 -77.38 -27.13 -11.63
CA LEU A 41 -76.34 -28.16 -11.91
C LEU A 41 -74.95 -27.55 -12.02
N LEU A 42 -74.81 -26.35 -12.56
CA LEU A 42 -73.52 -25.68 -12.69
C LEU A 42 -72.99 -25.14 -11.37
N ILE A 43 -73.84 -24.53 -10.55
CA ILE A 43 -73.47 -24.11 -9.19
C ILE A 43 -72.96 -25.32 -8.39
N LEU A 44 -73.62 -26.47 -8.57
CA LEU A 44 -73.22 -27.74 -8.00
C LEU A 44 -71.86 -28.23 -8.48
N GLY A 45 -71.71 -28.32 -9.80
CA GLY A 45 -70.47 -28.78 -10.43
C GLY A 45 -69.29 -27.90 -10.01
N GLU A 46 -69.48 -26.58 -10.00
CA GLU A 46 -68.45 -25.63 -9.58
C GLU A 46 -68.08 -25.78 -8.10
N GLY A 47 -69.08 -25.97 -7.24
CA GLY A 47 -68.86 -26.19 -5.80
C GLY A 47 -68.08 -27.46 -5.48
N LEU A 48 -68.24 -28.53 -6.29
CA LEU A 48 -67.60 -29.83 -6.06
C LEU A 48 -66.26 -29.99 -6.80
N LEU A 49 -66.18 -29.56 -8.06
CA LEU A 49 -65.05 -29.84 -8.94
C LEU A 49 -64.10 -28.65 -9.11
N GLY A 50 -64.55 -27.42 -8.79
CA GLY A 50 -63.75 -26.20 -8.91
C GLY A 50 -63.20 -25.99 -10.32
N PHE A 51 -64.05 -25.58 -11.27
CA PHE A 51 -63.61 -25.44 -12.66
C PHE A 51 -62.58 -24.31 -12.82
N SER A 52 -61.68 -24.46 -13.79
CA SER A 52 -60.75 -23.39 -14.17
C SER A 52 -61.51 -22.18 -14.75
N SER A 53 -60.87 -21.00 -14.71
CA SER A 53 -61.44 -19.76 -15.25
C SER A 53 -61.86 -19.89 -16.73
N GLU A 54 -61.07 -20.59 -17.53
CA GLU A 54 -61.36 -20.84 -18.96
C GLU A 54 -62.65 -21.66 -19.15
N VAL A 55 -62.83 -22.72 -18.36
CA VAL A 55 -64.01 -23.59 -18.42
C VAL A 55 -65.26 -22.83 -17.97
N ARG A 56 -65.17 -22.06 -16.88
CA ARG A 56 -66.29 -21.21 -16.42
C ARG A 56 -66.69 -20.18 -17.46
N THR A 57 -65.71 -19.49 -18.04
CA THR A 57 -65.94 -18.50 -19.10
C THR A 57 -66.65 -19.13 -20.31
N GLY A 58 -66.18 -20.30 -20.75
CA GLY A 58 -66.80 -21.06 -21.83
C GLY A 58 -68.25 -21.47 -21.53
N ILE A 59 -68.52 -21.94 -20.31
CA ILE A 59 -69.87 -22.31 -19.85
C ILE A 59 -70.81 -21.10 -19.84
N VAL A 60 -70.38 -19.97 -19.27
CA VAL A 60 -71.20 -18.76 -19.16
C VAL A 60 -71.51 -18.18 -20.53
N ILE A 61 -70.52 -18.06 -21.43
CA ILE A 61 -70.72 -17.57 -22.81
C ILE A 61 -71.63 -18.52 -23.58
N GLY A 62 -71.38 -19.83 -23.50
CA GLY A 62 -72.18 -20.85 -24.17
C GLY A 62 -73.65 -20.81 -23.74
N LEU A 63 -73.91 -20.74 -22.44
CA LEU A 63 -75.26 -20.57 -21.92
C LEU A 63 -75.89 -19.25 -22.31
N GLY A 64 -75.12 -18.15 -22.34
CA GLY A 64 -75.59 -16.85 -22.81
C GLY A 64 -76.10 -16.89 -24.25
N LEU A 65 -75.34 -17.53 -25.15
CA LEU A 65 -75.74 -17.70 -26.55
C LEU A 65 -76.98 -18.59 -26.70
N VAL A 66 -77.04 -19.72 -25.99
CA VAL A 66 -78.21 -20.60 -25.98
C VAL A 66 -79.43 -19.86 -25.42
N PHE A 67 -79.26 -19.12 -24.34
CA PHE A 67 -80.31 -18.30 -23.74
C PHE A 67 -80.85 -17.27 -24.74
N LEU A 68 -79.98 -16.49 -25.38
CA LEU A 68 -80.37 -15.50 -26.39
C LEU A 68 -81.09 -16.16 -27.58
N GLY A 69 -80.61 -17.33 -28.03
CA GLY A 69 -81.26 -18.10 -29.09
C GLY A 69 -82.67 -18.57 -28.72
N VAL A 70 -82.83 -19.17 -27.54
CA VAL A 70 -84.14 -19.66 -27.05
C VAL A 70 -85.08 -18.50 -26.73
N LEU A 71 -84.59 -17.42 -26.11
CA LEU A 71 -85.35 -16.19 -25.88
C LEU A 71 -85.84 -15.59 -27.20
N GLY A 72 -84.95 -15.52 -28.19
CA GLY A 72 -85.25 -15.10 -29.56
C GLY A 72 -86.38 -15.92 -30.17
N ALA A 73 -86.24 -17.24 -30.19
CA ALA A 73 -87.17 -18.14 -30.85
C ALA A 73 -88.51 -18.34 -30.10
N ALA A 74 -88.48 -18.44 -28.78
CA ALA A 74 -89.64 -18.84 -27.97
C ALA A 74 -90.43 -17.65 -27.39
N VAL A 75 -89.80 -16.48 -27.24
CA VAL A 75 -90.42 -15.29 -26.62
C VAL A 75 -90.46 -14.13 -27.60
N ILE A 76 -89.31 -13.67 -28.10
CA ILE A 76 -89.21 -12.47 -28.95
C ILE A 76 -89.92 -12.68 -30.29
N TRP A 77 -89.74 -13.85 -30.91
CA TRP A 77 -90.36 -14.15 -32.20
C TRP A 77 -91.91 -14.16 -32.14
N PRO A 78 -92.56 -14.91 -31.23
CA PRO A 78 -94.01 -14.82 -31.03
C PRO A 78 -94.49 -13.42 -30.59
N TRP A 79 -93.69 -12.71 -29.78
CA TRP A 79 -94.01 -11.34 -29.36
C TRP A 79 -94.00 -10.35 -30.53
N SER A 80 -93.01 -10.43 -31.43
CA SER A 80 -92.97 -9.62 -32.65
C SER A 80 -94.20 -9.85 -33.54
N LYS A 81 -94.64 -11.11 -33.64
CA LYS A 81 -95.88 -11.48 -34.35
C LYS A 81 -97.13 -10.94 -33.66
N MET A 82 -97.14 -10.87 -32.33
CA MET A 82 -98.25 -10.28 -31.58
C MET A 82 -98.39 -8.77 -31.82
N MET A 83 -97.27 -8.06 -31.97
CA MET A 83 -97.23 -6.62 -32.23
C MET A 83 -97.35 -6.24 -33.72
N ASN A 84 -97.65 -7.21 -34.60
CA ASN A 84 -97.69 -7.04 -36.06
C ASN A 84 -96.38 -6.55 -36.70
N LEU A 85 -95.23 -6.79 -36.05
CA LEU A 85 -93.90 -6.41 -36.55
C LEU A 85 -93.33 -7.45 -37.56
N SER A 86 -93.96 -8.61 -37.68
CA SER A 86 -93.60 -9.69 -38.61
C SER A 86 -94.86 -10.40 -39.15
N LYS A 87 -94.72 -11.29 -40.15
CA LYS A 87 -95.86 -11.99 -40.77
C LYS A 87 -96.70 -12.72 -39.71
N THR A 88 -97.92 -12.23 -39.51
CA THR A 88 -98.91 -12.82 -38.59
C THR A 88 -99.63 -14.01 -39.23
N LEU A 89 -100.36 -14.78 -38.42
CA LEU A 89 -101.25 -15.82 -38.92
C LEU A 89 -102.26 -15.18 -39.88
N SER A 90 -102.36 -15.68 -41.11
CA SER A 90 -103.38 -15.28 -42.07
C SER A 90 -104.78 -15.55 -41.55
N ASP A 91 -105.79 -14.85 -42.08
CA ASP A 91 -107.18 -15.07 -41.68
C ASP A 91 -107.62 -16.52 -41.93
N LYS A 92 -107.10 -17.17 -42.99
CA LYS A 92 -107.34 -18.59 -43.29
C LYS A 92 -106.75 -19.53 -42.23
N GLU A 93 -105.53 -19.26 -41.76
CA GLU A 93 -104.90 -20.06 -40.69
C GLU A 93 -105.64 -19.91 -39.36
N VAL A 94 -106.11 -18.70 -39.03
CA VAL A 94 -106.94 -18.48 -37.84
C VAL A 94 -108.23 -19.30 -37.94
N ALA A 95 -108.92 -19.25 -39.09
CA ALA A 95 -110.13 -20.03 -39.30
C ALA A 95 -109.88 -21.55 -39.16
N HIS A 96 -108.76 -22.05 -39.69
CA HIS A 96 -108.38 -23.46 -39.55
C HIS A 96 -108.09 -23.89 -38.10
N ILE A 97 -107.48 -23.02 -37.29
CA ILE A 97 -107.21 -23.34 -35.88
C ILE A 97 -108.50 -23.24 -35.04
N VAL A 98 -109.36 -22.26 -35.33
CA VAL A 98 -110.67 -22.09 -34.66
C VAL A 98 -111.60 -23.26 -34.97
N ARG A 99 -111.56 -23.78 -36.21
CA ARG A 99 -112.28 -24.98 -36.68
C ARG A 99 -112.12 -26.16 -35.73
N LYS A 100 -110.89 -26.42 -35.27
CA LYS A 100 -110.56 -27.55 -34.38
C LYS A 100 -111.26 -27.48 -33.01
N HIS A 101 -111.72 -26.29 -32.60
CA HIS A 101 -112.30 -26.06 -31.27
C HIS A 101 -113.81 -25.80 -31.27
N PHE A 102 -114.37 -25.28 -32.37
CA PHE A 102 -115.81 -25.00 -32.50
C PHE A 102 -116.38 -25.68 -33.76
N PRO A 103 -116.82 -26.95 -33.67
CA PRO A 103 -117.41 -27.67 -34.80
C PRO A 103 -118.65 -26.99 -35.37
N ASP A 104 -119.47 -26.32 -34.55
CA ASP A 104 -120.69 -25.63 -35.01
C ASP A 104 -120.43 -24.36 -35.85
N VAL A 105 -119.16 -23.92 -35.92
CA VAL A 105 -118.69 -22.76 -36.70
C VAL A 105 -117.93 -23.20 -37.98
N ASP A 106 -117.78 -24.52 -38.18
CA ASP A 106 -116.88 -25.24 -39.11
C ASP A 106 -116.71 -24.56 -40.48
N ASP A 107 -117.79 -24.47 -41.25
CA ASP A 107 -117.72 -24.06 -42.67
C ASP A 107 -118.11 -22.60 -42.87
N LYS A 108 -118.73 -21.97 -41.89
CA LYS A 108 -119.28 -20.61 -42.04
C LYS A 108 -118.18 -19.56 -42.00
N LEU A 109 -117.18 -19.71 -41.13
CA LEU A 109 -116.08 -18.76 -40.99
C LEU A 109 -115.08 -18.82 -42.16
N VAL A 110 -114.75 -20.02 -42.64
CA VAL A 110 -113.87 -20.20 -43.81
C VAL A 110 -114.56 -19.66 -45.08
N ASN A 111 -115.82 -20.06 -45.31
CA ASN A 111 -116.59 -19.56 -46.45
C ASN A 111 -116.77 -18.04 -46.41
N LEU A 112 -117.03 -17.45 -45.24
CA LEU A 112 -117.15 -15.99 -45.07
C LEU A 112 -115.84 -15.27 -45.44
N LEU A 113 -114.69 -15.80 -45.00
CA LEU A 113 -113.38 -15.20 -45.30
C LEU A 113 -112.97 -15.39 -46.77
N GLU A 114 -113.36 -16.48 -47.41
CA GLU A 114 -113.16 -16.70 -48.85
C GLU A 114 -114.05 -15.80 -49.71
N LEU A 115 -115.34 -15.70 -49.34
CA LEU A 115 -116.28 -14.75 -49.94
C LEU A 115 -115.77 -13.30 -49.81
N ARG A 116 -115.20 -12.92 -48.66
CA ARG A 116 -114.62 -11.58 -48.45
C ARG A 116 -113.42 -11.31 -49.35
N ASN A 117 -112.51 -12.28 -49.51
CA ASN A 117 -111.36 -12.13 -50.40
C ASN A 117 -111.78 -12.02 -51.87
N GLN A 118 -112.87 -12.69 -52.26
CA GLN A 118 -113.48 -12.57 -53.60
C GLN A 118 -114.25 -11.24 -53.77
N ALA A 119 -114.93 -10.76 -52.72
CA ALA A 119 -115.64 -9.47 -52.69
C ALA A 119 -114.71 -8.26 -52.89
N SER A 120 -113.48 -8.34 -52.37
CA SER A 120 -112.48 -7.29 -52.58
C SER A 120 -112.01 -7.15 -54.04
N LEU A 121 -112.44 -8.06 -54.94
CA LEU A 121 -112.07 -8.07 -56.37
C LEU A 121 -113.25 -7.75 -57.31
N GLU A 122 -114.52 -7.89 -56.90
CA GLU A 122 -115.72 -7.58 -57.71
C GLU A 122 -116.89 -7.03 -56.85
N ASP A 123 -117.46 -5.89 -57.27
CA ASP A 123 -118.44 -5.11 -56.50
C ASP A 123 -119.89 -5.54 -56.79
N SER A 124 -120.32 -6.67 -56.19
CA SER A 124 -121.69 -7.20 -56.33
C SER A 124 -122.51 -7.03 -55.04
N GLY A 125 -123.62 -6.28 -55.12
CA GLY A 125 -124.49 -5.98 -53.98
C GLY A 125 -125.14 -7.21 -53.31
N LEU A 126 -125.30 -8.33 -54.04
CA LEU A 126 -125.78 -9.60 -53.50
C LEU A 126 -124.71 -10.27 -52.60
N LEU A 127 -123.44 -10.10 -52.94
CA LEU A 127 -122.32 -10.68 -52.22
C LEU A 127 -122.11 -9.97 -50.88
N LEU A 128 -122.28 -8.65 -50.84
CA LEU A 128 -122.26 -7.85 -49.62
C LEU A 128 -123.39 -8.23 -48.64
N ALA A 129 -124.60 -8.50 -49.15
CA ALA A 129 -125.71 -8.95 -48.32
C ALA A 129 -125.48 -10.35 -47.71
N ALA A 130 -124.90 -11.27 -48.49
CA ALA A 130 -124.53 -12.61 -48.02
C ALA A 130 -123.41 -12.57 -46.95
N ILE A 131 -122.43 -11.68 -47.12
CA ILE A 131 -121.39 -11.42 -46.13
C ILE A 131 -122.01 -10.86 -44.85
N GLN A 132 -122.93 -9.91 -44.95
CA GLN A 132 -123.54 -9.27 -43.78
C GLN A 132 -124.39 -10.26 -42.96
N SER A 133 -125.25 -11.06 -43.60
CA SER A 133 -126.06 -12.08 -42.90
C SER A 133 -125.20 -13.12 -42.19
N LYS A 134 -124.14 -13.62 -42.85
CA LYS A 134 -123.19 -14.57 -42.24
C LYS A 134 -122.33 -13.94 -41.14
N THR A 135 -122.03 -12.65 -41.23
CA THR A 135 -121.28 -11.90 -40.20
C THR A 135 -122.12 -11.73 -38.94
N GLU A 136 -123.42 -11.45 -39.05
CA GLU A 136 -124.33 -11.33 -37.91
C GLU A 136 -124.53 -12.66 -37.16
N GLU A 137 -124.52 -13.79 -37.88
CA GLU A 137 -124.58 -15.13 -37.27
C GLU A 137 -123.30 -15.49 -36.49
N LEU A 138 -122.14 -15.00 -36.94
CA LEU A 138 -120.83 -15.34 -36.37
C LEU A 138 -120.30 -14.33 -35.34
N ALA A 139 -120.79 -13.09 -35.35
CA ALA A 139 -120.37 -12.02 -34.44
C ALA A 139 -120.50 -12.35 -32.93
N PRO A 140 -121.50 -13.15 -32.45
CA PRO A 140 -121.63 -13.45 -31.03
C PRO A 140 -120.63 -14.49 -30.49
N VAL A 141 -119.85 -15.16 -31.34
CA VAL A 141 -118.97 -16.27 -30.93
C VAL A 141 -117.58 -15.74 -30.52
N PRO A 142 -117.18 -15.85 -29.24
CA PRO A 142 -115.87 -15.37 -28.79
C PRO A 142 -114.76 -16.36 -29.16
N PHE A 143 -114.13 -16.19 -30.32
CA PHE A 143 -113.05 -17.06 -30.82
C PHE A 143 -111.90 -17.22 -29.82
N ALA A 144 -111.61 -16.19 -29.01
CA ALA A 144 -110.58 -16.23 -27.97
C ALA A 144 -110.79 -17.33 -26.91
N ARG A 145 -111.99 -17.93 -26.77
CA ARG A 145 -112.19 -19.07 -25.85
C ARG A 145 -111.52 -20.36 -26.32
N ALA A 146 -111.19 -20.50 -27.61
CA ALA A 146 -110.47 -21.66 -28.14
C ALA A 146 -109.06 -21.85 -27.57
N ILE A 147 -108.52 -20.82 -26.90
CA ILE A 147 -107.17 -20.83 -26.34
C ILE A 147 -107.27 -20.85 -24.82
N ASN A 148 -106.99 -22.01 -24.25
CA ASN A 148 -107.01 -22.21 -22.80
C ASN A 148 -105.62 -21.95 -22.18
N LEU A 149 -105.42 -20.74 -21.66
CA LEU A 149 -104.19 -20.34 -20.97
C LEU A 149 -103.94 -21.13 -19.67
N LYS A 150 -104.98 -21.74 -19.07
CA LYS A 150 -104.85 -22.51 -17.82
C LYS A 150 -104.08 -23.82 -18.02
N VAL A 151 -103.95 -24.32 -19.24
CA VAL A 151 -103.18 -25.54 -19.54
C VAL A 151 -101.69 -25.33 -19.24
N ASN A 152 -101.16 -24.13 -19.48
CA ASN A 152 -99.75 -23.81 -19.23
C ASN A 152 -99.37 -23.85 -17.74
N TRP A 153 -100.32 -23.63 -16.84
CA TRP A 153 -100.10 -23.75 -15.40
C TRP A 153 -99.74 -25.17 -14.95
N ARG A 154 -100.14 -26.20 -15.70
CA ARG A 154 -99.69 -27.58 -15.44
C ARG A 154 -98.19 -27.72 -15.65
N PHE A 155 -97.64 -27.04 -16.67
CA PHE A 155 -96.20 -27.04 -16.93
C PHE A 155 -95.43 -26.14 -15.95
N ALA A 156 -96.03 -25.02 -15.52
CA ALA A 156 -95.44 -24.16 -14.49
C ALA A 156 -95.21 -24.88 -13.15
N ARG A 157 -96.01 -25.92 -12.82
CA ARG A 157 -95.80 -26.72 -11.61
C ARG A 157 -94.44 -27.43 -11.59
N TYR A 158 -93.85 -27.76 -12.75
CA TYR A 158 -92.52 -28.37 -12.80
C TYR A 158 -91.41 -27.40 -12.37
N LEU A 159 -91.64 -26.07 -12.39
CA LEU A 159 -90.69 -25.08 -11.87
C LEU A 159 -90.46 -25.23 -10.36
N VAL A 160 -91.38 -25.88 -9.65
CA VAL A 160 -91.23 -26.16 -8.21
C VAL A 160 -90.05 -27.10 -7.94
N ILE A 161 -89.70 -28.00 -8.88
CA ILE A 161 -88.63 -28.98 -8.70
C ILE A 161 -87.25 -28.32 -8.54
N PRO A 162 -86.75 -27.50 -9.49
CA PRO A 162 -85.45 -26.83 -9.31
C PRO A 162 -85.47 -25.87 -8.12
N PHE A 163 -86.62 -25.27 -7.80
CA PHE A 163 -86.75 -24.36 -6.66
C PHE A 163 -86.63 -25.09 -5.32
N LEU A 164 -87.25 -26.26 -5.17
CA LEU A 164 -87.11 -27.11 -3.98
C LEU A 164 -85.70 -27.66 -3.84
N LEU A 165 -85.08 -28.10 -4.95
CA LEU A 165 -83.70 -28.57 -4.95
C LEU A 165 -82.76 -27.45 -4.49
N PHE A 166 -82.91 -26.23 -5.02
CA PHE A 166 -82.12 -25.09 -4.59
C PHE A 166 -82.24 -24.86 -3.08
N PHE A 167 -83.45 -24.90 -2.53
CA PHE A 167 -83.71 -24.65 -1.12
C PHE A 167 -83.15 -25.75 -0.20
N LEU A 168 -83.28 -27.01 -0.60
CA LEU A 168 -82.72 -28.14 0.13
C LEU A 168 -81.19 -28.05 0.21
N MET A 169 -80.57 -27.70 -0.92
CA MET A 169 -79.13 -27.56 -1.00
C MET A 169 -78.60 -26.36 -0.20
N TRP A 170 -79.36 -25.26 -0.14
CA TRP A 170 -79.01 -24.10 0.68
C TRP A 170 -78.89 -24.46 2.16
N PHE A 171 -79.73 -25.38 2.65
CA PHE A 171 -79.68 -25.86 4.03
C PHE A 171 -78.55 -26.86 4.31
N VAL A 172 -78.26 -27.76 3.37
CA VAL A 172 -77.29 -28.86 3.59
C VAL A 172 -75.85 -28.45 3.27
N GLY A 173 -75.65 -27.58 2.27
CA GLY A 173 -74.33 -27.25 1.72
C GLY A 173 -74.19 -25.76 1.45
N GLY A 174 -74.49 -24.92 2.44
CA GLY A 174 -74.46 -23.46 2.31
C GLY A 174 -73.14 -22.93 1.74
N ASP A 175 -72.00 -23.47 2.18
CA ASP A 175 -70.68 -23.07 1.65
C ASP A 175 -70.44 -23.55 0.22
N LEU A 176 -70.95 -24.73 -0.17
CA LEU A 176 -70.85 -25.23 -1.54
C LEU A 176 -71.66 -24.36 -2.52
N ILE A 177 -72.88 -23.95 -2.14
CA ILE A 177 -73.67 -23.01 -2.96
C ILE A 177 -73.01 -21.64 -2.98
N LYS A 178 -72.57 -21.13 -1.82
CA LYS A 178 -71.97 -19.80 -1.72
C LYS A 178 -70.69 -19.72 -2.55
N ASN A 179 -69.80 -20.70 -2.42
CA ASN A 179 -68.56 -20.77 -3.18
C ASN A 179 -68.84 -21.03 -4.66
N GLY A 180 -69.70 -21.99 -5.00
CA GLY A 180 -70.07 -22.28 -6.39
C GLY A 180 -70.72 -21.07 -7.10
N THR A 181 -71.60 -20.35 -6.42
CA THR A 181 -72.23 -19.13 -6.95
C THR A 181 -71.23 -17.99 -7.08
N THR A 182 -70.40 -17.76 -6.07
CA THR A 182 -69.40 -16.68 -6.08
C THR A 182 -68.36 -16.89 -7.18
N ARG A 183 -67.91 -18.13 -7.39
CA ARG A 183 -66.96 -18.50 -8.42
C ARG A 183 -67.57 -18.45 -9.83
N LEU A 184 -68.82 -18.88 -9.99
CA LEU A 184 -69.51 -18.84 -11.29
C LEU A 184 -69.86 -17.41 -11.72
N VAL A 185 -70.19 -16.52 -10.78
CA VAL A 185 -70.44 -15.09 -11.07
C VAL A 185 -69.14 -14.36 -11.41
N ASN A 186 -68.07 -14.64 -10.68
CA ASN A 186 -66.73 -14.13 -10.99
C ASN A 186 -65.98 -15.12 -11.90
N PHE A 187 -66.58 -15.42 -13.05
CA PHE A 187 -66.07 -16.45 -13.98
C PHE A 187 -64.65 -16.14 -14.49
N ASP A 188 -64.25 -14.87 -14.47
CA ASP A 188 -62.99 -14.33 -14.95
C ASP A 188 -61.84 -14.34 -13.91
N LYS A 189 -62.11 -14.69 -12.65
CA LYS A 189 -61.12 -14.65 -11.56
C LYS A 189 -60.63 -16.05 -11.19
N ASP A 190 -59.31 -16.23 -11.10
CA ASP A 190 -58.74 -17.45 -10.54
C ASP A 190 -58.91 -17.49 -9.02
N PHE A 191 -59.48 -18.58 -8.50
CA PHE A 191 -59.67 -18.80 -7.07
C PHE A 191 -58.61 -19.80 -6.59
N ILE A 192 -57.47 -19.28 -6.14
CA ILE A 192 -56.42 -20.07 -5.48
C ILE A 192 -56.86 -20.27 -4.01
N PRO A 193 -56.84 -21.50 -3.45
CA PRO A 193 -57.13 -21.72 -2.04
C PRO A 193 -56.15 -20.93 -1.15
N PRO A 194 -56.59 -20.43 0.03
CA PRO A 194 -55.69 -19.73 0.94
C PRO A 194 -54.58 -20.70 1.41
N PRO A 195 -53.32 -20.21 1.55
CA PRO A 195 -52.21 -21.06 1.95
C PRO A 195 -52.39 -21.59 3.37
N PRO A 196 -51.89 -22.82 3.68
CA PRO A 196 -52.06 -23.47 4.98
C PRO A 196 -51.36 -22.75 6.14
N PHE A 197 -50.33 -21.95 5.83
CA PHE A 197 -49.59 -21.12 6.78
C PHE A 197 -48.93 -19.93 6.06
N ALA A 198 -48.49 -18.93 6.82
CA ALA A 198 -47.72 -17.79 6.36
C ALA A 198 -46.33 -17.79 7.01
N ILE A 199 -45.31 -17.41 6.24
CA ILE A 199 -43.91 -17.32 6.69
C ILE A 199 -43.57 -15.85 6.95
N ASN A 200 -43.25 -15.52 8.20
CA ASN A 200 -42.80 -14.19 8.61
C ASN A 200 -41.29 -14.20 8.86
N VAL A 201 -40.56 -13.35 8.14
CA VAL A 201 -39.12 -13.16 8.39
C VAL A 201 -38.96 -12.19 9.58
N LEU A 202 -38.32 -12.65 10.66
CA LEU A 202 -38.21 -11.88 11.91
C LEU A 202 -37.10 -10.82 11.83
N ASN A 203 -36.01 -11.12 11.13
CA ASN A 203 -34.86 -10.22 11.00
C ASN A 203 -34.30 -10.22 9.57
N HIS A 204 -34.06 -9.04 9.02
CA HIS A 204 -33.47 -8.87 7.69
C HIS A 204 -32.33 -7.85 7.78
N PRO A 205 -31.09 -8.20 7.37
CA PRO A 205 -29.94 -7.33 7.57
C PRO A 205 -29.92 -6.12 6.62
N GLY A 206 -30.51 -6.21 5.42
CA GLY A 206 -30.42 -5.20 4.36
C GLY A 206 -29.00 -5.07 3.78
N GLU A 207 -28.04 -4.72 4.63
CA GLU A 207 -26.62 -4.64 4.33
C GLU A 207 -25.85 -5.65 5.22
N LEU A 208 -24.96 -6.44 4.61
CA LEU A 208 -24.11 -7.40 5.33
C LEU A 208 -22.64 -7.16 4.97
N ILE A 209 -21.74 -7.13 5.95
CA ILE A 209 -20.31 -6.98 5.66
C ILE A 209 -19.77 -8.31 5.12
N ALA A 210 -19.01 -8.26 4.02
CA ALA A 210 -18.42 -9.44 3.42
C ALA A 210 -17.64 -10.29 4.44
N GLY A 211 -17.93 -11.59 4.47
CA GLY A 211 -17.33 -12.54 5.41
C GLY A 211 -17.95 -12.60 6.82
N GLN A 212 -18.84 -11.67 7.18
CA GLN A 212 -19.53 -11.69 8.47
C GLN A 212 -20.65 -12.74 8.48
N SER A 213 -20.80 -13.45 9.60
CA SER A 213 -21.95 -14.34 9.78
C SER A 213 -23.21 -13.57 10.19
N PHE A 214 -24.36 -13.96 9.64
CA PHE A 214 -25.66 -13.44 10.05
C PHE A 214 -26.66 -14.59 10.23
N LYS A 215 -27.31 -14.64 11.39
CA LYS A 215 -28.34 -15.61 11.71
C LYS A 215 -29.71 -15.05 11.32
N LEU A 216 -30.26 -15.56 10.23
CA LEU A 216 -31.62 -15.31 9.77
C LEU A 216 -32.60 -16.14 10.58
N GLU A 217 -33.67 -15.54 11.08
CA GLU A 217 -34.73 -16.18 11.85
C GLU A 217 -36.08 -15.91 11.19
N SER A 218 -36.92 -16.95 11.12
CA SER A 218 -38.28 -16.88 10.59
C SER A 218 -39.26 -17.57 11.51
N GLU A 219 -40.51 -17.11 11.48
CA GLU A 219 -41.63 -17.63 12.24
C GLU A 219 -42.77 -18.01 11.29
N VAL A 220 -43.42 -19.13 11.57
CA VAL A 220 -44.54 -19.64 10.78
C VAL A 220 -45.84 -19.51 11.56
N ALA A 221 -46.85 -18.89 10.95
CA ALA A 221 -48.18 -18.73 11.52
C ALA A 221 -49.24 -19.39 10.63
N GLY A 222 -49.95 -20.41 11.13
CA GLY A 222 -50.96 -21.13 10.36
C GLY A 222 -51.64 -22.25 11.15
N GLU A 223 -52.62 -22.90 10.53
CA GLU A 223 -53.33 -24.04 11.12
C GLU A 223 -52.49 -25.34 11.03
N GLU A 224 -51.63 -25.44 10.02
CA GLU A 224 -50.70 -26.56 9.82
C GLU A 224 -49.26 -26.03 9.76
N LEU A 225 -48.39 -26.50 10.67
CA LEU A 225 -46.98 -26.10 10.71
C LEU A 225 -46.11 -27.04 9.84
N PRO A 226 -45.25 -26.51 8.96
CA PRO A 226 -44.38 -27.32 8.12
C PRO A 226 -43.33 -28.07 8.95
N SER A 227 -42.97 -29.28 8.50
CA SER A 227 -41.88 -30.08 9.08
C SER A 227 -40.51 -29.51 8.72
N GLU A 228 -40.36 -29.05 7.47
CA GLU A 228 -39.12 -28.53 6.90
C GLU A 228 -39.39 -27.24 6.13
N LEU A 229 -38.48 -26.28 6.24
CA LEU A 229 -38.43 -25.08 5.42
C LEU A 229 -37.07 -24.98 4.75
N PHE A 230 -37.05 -24.47 3.53
CA PHE A 230 -35.84 -24.24 2.77
C PHE A 230 -35.63 -22.75 2.56
N LEU A 231 -34.37 -22.33 2.67
CA LEU A 231 -33.90 -21.04 2.23
C LEU A 231 -33.45 -21.16 0.77
N TYR A 232 -34.13 -20.46 -0.12
CA TYR A 232 -33.73 -20.33 -1.52
C TYR A 232 -32.87 -19.08 -1.68
N LEU A 233 -31.61 -19.27 -2.03
CA LEU A 233 -30.62 -18.20 -2.16
C LEU A 233 -30.10 -18.13 -3.59
N LYS A 234 -30.04 -16.91 -4.14
CA LYS A 234 -29.46 -16.61 -5.45
C LYS A 234 -28.40 -15.53 -5.30
N LYS A 235 -27.14 -15.89 -5.54
CA LYS A 235 -26.05 -14.91 -5.60
C LYS A 235 -26.08 -14.16 -6.92
N SER A 236 -25.47 -12.98 -6.96
CA SER A 236 -25.41 -12.15 -8.18
C SER A 236 -24.69 -12.83 -9.35
N SER A 237 -23.75 -13.74 -9.08
CA SER A 237 -23.04 -14.54 -10.09
C SER A 237 -23.83 -15.77 -10.58
N GLU A 238 -24.91 -16.16 -9.89
CA GLU A 238 -25.68 -17.36 -10.17
C GLU A 238 -26.99 -17.01 -10.90
N SER A 239 -27.41 -17.83 -11.87
CA SER A 239 -28.65 -17.63 -12.62
C SER A 239 -29.89 -18.16 -11.91
N GLU A 240 -29.71 -19.17 -11.06
CA GLU A 240 -30.78 -19.95 -10.41
C GLU A 240 -30.69 -19.86 -8.88
N TYR A 241 -31.82 -20.15 -8.21
CA TYR A 241 -31.86 -20.25 -6.76
C TYR A 241 -31.35 -21.62 -6.30
N VAL A 242 -30.42 -21.62 -5.37
CA VAL A 242 -29.97 -22.83 -4.66
C VAL A 242 -30.68 -22.87 -3.32
N HIS A 243 -31.27 -24.01 -2.97
CA HIS A 243 -32.00 -24.17 -1.71
C HIS A 243 -31.14 -24.86 -0.66
N TYR A 244 -31.29 -24.41 0.58
CA TYR A 244 -30.63 -24.96 1.75
C TYR A 244 -31.67 -25.25 2.83
N PRO A 245 -31.60 -26.40 3.53
CA PRO A 245 -32.50 -26.68 4.63
C PRO A 245 -32.27 -25.69 5.77
N MET A 246 -33.35 -25.21 6.39
CA MET A 246 -33.29 -24.38 7.59
C MET A 246 -33.32 -25.24 8.86
N ASP A 247 -32.59 -24.82 9.88
CA ASP A 247 -32.56 -25.47 11.17
C ASP A 247 -33.77 -25.05 12.02
N LYS A 248 -34.33 -25.99 12.77
CA LYS A 248 -35.53 -25.76 13.59
C LYS A 248 -35.13 -25.29 15.00
N LEU A 249 -35.55 -24.08 15.38
CA LEU A 249 -35.35 -23.54 16.73
C LEU A 249 -36.48 -23.98 17.67
N ARG A 250 -37.73 -23.94 17.18
CA ARG A 250 -38.98 -24.32 17.87
C ARG A 250 -39.98 -24.89 16.86
N ALA A 251 -41.17 -25.31 17.32
CA ALA A 251 -42.22 -25.85 16.45
C ALA A 251 -42.59 -24.91 15.28
N ASP A 252 -42.56 -23.61 15.54
CA ASP A 252 -42.98 -22.48 14.72
C ASP A 252 -41.81 -21.58 14.26
N GLN A 253 -40.57 -21.83 14.70
CA GLN A 253 -39.42 -20.97 14.41
C GLN A 253 -38.26 -21.73 13.77
N PHE A 254 -37.72 -21.15 12.70
CA PHE A 254 -36.61 -21.70 11.93
C PHE A 254 -35.50 -20.67 11.80
N PHE A 255 -34.27 -21.13 11.59
CA PHE A 255 -33.14 -20.24 11.35
C PHE A 255 -32.18 -20.78 10.30
N PHE A 256 -31.43 -19.87 9.69
CA PHE A 256 -30.33 -20.18 8.79
C PHE A 256 -29.16 -19.22 9.05
N GLU A 257 -27.94 -19.73 9.13
CA GLU A 257 -26.75 -18.89 9.31
C GLU A 257 -26.05 -18.66 7.97
N PHE A 258 -26.12 -17.43 7.46
CA PHE A 258 -25.27 -17.01 6.35
C PHE A 258 -23.84 -16.93 6.87
N SER A 259 -22.91 -17.61 6.21
CA SER A 259 -21.48 -17.51 6.49
C SER A 259 -20.69 -17.26 5.21
N ASN A 260 -19.61 -16.47 5.31
CA ASN A 260 -18.68 -16.22 4.21
C ASN A 260 -19.31 -15.66 2.91
N MET A 261 -20.34 -14.82 3.03
CA MET A 261 -20.96 -14.14 1.88
C MET A 261 -20.02 -13.06 1.33
N LYS A 262 -19.78 -13.07 0.01
CA LYS A 262 -18.85 -12.14 -0.67
C LYS A 262 -19.49 -11.28 -1.76
N GLU A 263 -20.71 -11.63 -2.18
CA GLU A 263 -21.43 -11.01 -3.27
C GLU A 263 -22.87 -10.75 -2.85
N ASN A 264 -23.50 -9.74 -3.44
CA ASN A 264 -24.92 -9.46 -3.20
C ASN A 264 -25.76 -10.68 -3.55
N PHE A 265 -26.79 -10.94 -2.75
CA PHE A 265 -27.67 -12.09 -2.95
C PHE A 265 -29.11 -11.73 -2.62
N ASN A 266 -30.03 -12.45 -3.26
CA ASN A 266 -31.45 -12.41 -2.92
C ASN A 266 -31.82 -13.75 -2.29
N TYR A 267 -32.75 -13.73 -1.34
CA TYR A 267 -33.28 -14.94 -0.74
C TYR A 267 -34.79 -14.86 -0.51
N TYR A 268 -35.42 -16.02 -0.48
CA TYR A 268 -36.75 -16.21 0.08
C TYR A 268 -36.78 -17.53 0.85
N ILE A 269 -37.73 -17.66 1.76
CA ILE A 269 -37.94 -18.86 2.55
C ILE A 269 -39.21 -19.51 2.07
N GLY A 270 -39.19 -20.82 1.84
CA GLY A 270 -40.39 -21.51 1.38
C GLY A 270 -40.26 -23.02 1.39
N ASN A 271 -41.33 -23.65 0.95
CA ASN A 271 -41.40 -25.06 0.58
C ASN A 271 -42.20 -25.19 -0.73
N GLU A 272 -42.66 -26.40 -1.07
CA GLU A 272 -43.46 -26.63 -2.30
C GLU A 272 -44.84 -25.94 -2.28
N GLU A 273 -45.33 -25.48 -1.11
CA GLU A 273 -46.69 -24.97 -0.92
C GLU A 273 -46.75 -23.45 -0.72
N VAL A 274 -45.79 -22.88 0.02
CA VAL A 274 -45.78 -21.47 0.42
C VAL A 274 -44.36 -20.89 0.29
N GLU A 275 -44.28 -19.70 -0.31
CA GLU A 275 -43.06 -18.91 -0.43
C GLU A 275 -43.23 -17.56 0.29
N SER A 276 -42.15 -17.09 0.93
CA SER A 276 -42.08 -15.73 1.48
C SER A 276 -41.80 -14.69 0.40
N GLU A 277 -41.84 -13.42 0.78
CA GLU A 277 -41.31 -12.34 -0.06
C GLU A 277 -39.82 -12.53 -0.36
N ILE A 278 -39.41 -12.12 -1.57
CA ILE A 278 -38.00 -12.12 -1.98
C ILE A 278 -37.32 -10.90 -1.38
N LEU A 279 -36.32 -11.13 -0.54
CA LEU A 279 -35.54 -10.09 0.12
C LEU A 279 -34.11 -10.05 -0.44
N GLY A 280 -33.63 -8.85 -0.74
CA GLY A 280 -32.28 -8.62 -1.25
C GLY A 280 -31.32 -8.16 -0.15
N VAL A 281 -30.09 -8.69 -0.17
CA VAL A 281 -29.02 -8.30 0.76
C VAL A 281 -27.83 -7.77 -0.03
N GLU A 282 -27.45 -6.53 0.26
CA GLU A 282 -26.24 -5.92 -0.28
C GLU A 282 -25.03 -6.34 0.57
N VAL A 283 -24.02 -6.95 -0.05
CA VAL A 283 -22.81 -7.37 0.62
C VAL A 283 -21.73 -6.30 0.46
N LEU A 284 -21.49 -5.56 1.55
CA LEU A 284 -20.51 -4.48 1.59
C LEU A 284 -19.10 -5.05 1.76
N SER A 285 -18.26 -4.81 0.76
CA SER A 285 -16.83 -5.16 0.81
C SER A 285 -16.07 -4.22 1.73
N ARG A 286 -15.15 -4.78 2.51
CA ARG A 286 -14.22 -3.98 3.31
C ARG A 286 -13.16 -3.30 2.43
N PRO A 287 -12.69 -2.11 2.84
CA PRO A 287 -11.47 -1.53 2.29
C PRO A 287 -10.25 -2.45 2.47
N VAL A 288 -9.48 -2.61 1.41
CA VAL A 288 -8.26 -3.41 1.31
C VAL A 288 -7.29 -2.69 0.38
N ILE A 289 -6.02 -2.65 0.80
CA ILE A 289 -4.93 -2.13 -0.02
C ILE A 289 -4.55 -3.20 -1.04
N ARG A 290 -4.73 -2.91 -2.34
CA ARG A 290 -4.39 -3.81 -3.45
C ARG A 290 -2.93 -3.70 -3.86
N ARG A 291 -2.44 -2.47 -3.89
CA ARG A 291 -1.05 -2.15 -4.17
C ARG A 291 -0.58 -1.10 -3.22
N PHE A 292 0.62 -1.29 -2.71
CA PHE A 292 1.29 -0.39 -1.81
C PHE A 292 2.73 -0.24 -2.28
N ARG A 293 3.17 0.99 -2.51
CA ARG A 293 4.52 1.28 -3.00
C ARG A 293 5.11 2.42 -2.20
N VAL A 294 6.37 2.26 -1.84
CA VAL A 294 7.15 3.26 -1.13
C VAL A 294 8.22 3.78 -2.08
N VAL A 295 8.25 5.10 -2.26
CA VAL A 295 9.27 5.81 -3.02
C VAL A 295 10.09 6.64 -2.04
N ILE A 296 11.41 6.49 -2.08
CA ILE A 296 12.35 7.14 -1.17
C ILE A 296 13.15 8.15 -1.98
N ASP A 297 12.99 9.42 -1.64
CA ASP A 297 13.81 10.53 -2.12
C ASP A 297 14.86 10.85 -1.06
N TYR A 298 16.13 10.59 -1.39
CA TYR A 298 17.26 10.77 -0.47
C TYR A 298 17.66 12.24 -0.36
N PRO A 299 18.24 12.68 0.77
CA PRO A 299 18.70 14.06 0.91
C PRO A 299 19.67 14.44 -0.22
N GLY A 300 19.48 15.61 -0.83
CA GLY A 300 20.21 16.01 -2.04
C GLY A 300 21.74 16.06 -1.89
N TYR A 301 22.27 16.23 -0.67
CA TYR A 301 23.71 16.19 -0.42
C TYR A 301 24.35 14.82 -0.66
N THR A 302 23.56 13.74 -0.56
CA THR A 302 24.02 12.36 -0.75
C THR A 302 24.30 12.04 -2.22
N GLY A 303 23.71 12.78 -3.16
CA GLY A 303 23.77 12.50 -4.59
C GLY A 303 23.14 11.16 -5.01
N MET A 304 22.45 10.47 -4.10
CA MET A 304 21.79 9.20 -4.37
C MET A 304 20.56 9.40 -5.26
N ARG A 305 20.26 8.40 -6.09
CA ARG A 305 19.02 8.39 -6.88
C ARG A 305 17.87 7.90 -6.02
N ASP A 306 16.68 8.40 -6.33
CA ASP A 306 15.43 7.93 -5.74
C ASP A 306 15.33 6.41 -5.84
N ASP A 307 14.94 5.77 -4.74
CA ASP A 307 14.73 4.33 -4.67
C ASP A 307 13.24 4.02 -4.59
N THR A 308 12.82 2.92 -5.20
CA THR A 308 11.44 2.48 -5.20
C THR A 308 11.40 1.04 -4.74
N LEU A 309 10.78 0.82 -3.58
CA LEU A 309 10.66 -0.52 -3.04
C LEU A 309 9.69 -1.36 -3.88
N SER A 310 9.87 -2.69 -3.80
CA SER A 310 8.94 -3.61 -4.46
C SER A 310 7.54 -3.48 -3.87
N ASP A 311 6.54 -3.78 -4.69
CA ASP A 311 5.14 -3.65 -4.30
C ASP A 311 4.83 -4.47 -3.03
N ASN A 312 4.06 -3.87 -2.13
CA ASN A 312 3.61 -4.39 -0.83
C ASN A 312 4.70 -4.60 0.23
N ILE A 313 5.88 -4.01 0.06
CA ILE A 313 6.90 -3.90 1.11
C ILE A 313 6.72 -2.59 1.88
N GLY A 314 6.53 -2.66 3.19
CA GLY A 314 6.41 -1.49 4.07
C GLY A 314 7.45 -1.35 5.16
N ASP A 315 8.22 -2.41 5.44
CA ASP A 315 9.39 -2.33 6.31
C ASP A 315 10.62 -1.95 5.48
N PHE A 316 11.32 -0.89 5.88
CA PHE A 316 12.50 -0.43 5.16
C PHE A 316 13.47 0.36 6.02
N LYS A 317 14.71 0.46 5.52
CA LYS A 317 15.77 1.28 6.11
C LYS A 317 16.04 2.48 5.23
N VAL A 318 16.20 3.65 5.84
CA VAL A 318 16.35 4.90 5.11
C VAL A 318 17.30 5.86 5.82
N LEU A 319 17.99 6.72 5.06
CA LEU A 319 18.81 7.78 5.64
C LEU A 319 17.94 8.83 6.33
N ARG A 320 18.45 9.35 7.45
CA ARG A 320 17.80 10.44 8.17
C ARG A 320 17.59 11.64 7.25
N GLY A 321 16.37 12.17 7.25
CA GLY A 321 15.99 13.33 6.45
C GLY A 321 15.50 13.01 5.04
N SER A 322 15.51 11.73 4.62
CA SER A 322 14.86 11.32 3.37
C SER A 322 13.37 11.64 3.39
N LYS A 323 12.86 12.02 2.23
CA LYS A 323 11.42 12.18 2.00
C LYS A 323 10.88 10.87 1.48
N VAL A 324 9.93 10.30 2.20
CA VAL A 324 9.31 9.04 1.82
C VAL A 324 7.90 9.33 1.36
N LYS A 325 7.55 8.75 0.20
CA LYS A 325 6.26 8.87 -0.43
C LYS A 325 5.59 7.50 -0.50
N TRP A 326 4.41 7.40 0.11
CA TRP A 326 3.60 6.19 0.06
C TRP A 326 2.51 6.36 -0.98
N LEU A 327 2.50 5.46 -1.95
CA LEU A 327 1.52 5.37 -3.02
C LEU A 327 0.69 4.11 -2.78
N MET A 328 -0.62 4.28 -2.57
CA MET A 328 -1.51 3.14 -2.38
C MET A 328 -2.70 3.15 -3.34
N GLU A 329 -3.07 1.95 -3.77
CA GLU A 329 -4.27 1.68 -4.55
C GLU A 329 -5.20 0.78 -3.72
N VAL A 330 -6.43 1.22 -3.50
CA VAL A 330 -7.41 0.55 -2.64
C VAL A 330 -8.64 0.11 -3.43
N ASN A 331 -9.36 -0.90 -2.96
CA ASN A 331 -10.66 -1.26 -3.55
C ASN A 331 -11.78 -0.35 -3.02
N GLY A 332 -12.71 -0.01 -3.93
CA GLY A 332 -13.94 0.69 -3.57
C GLY A 332 -13.74 2.18 -3.26
N ASN A 333 -14.80 2.80 -2.75
CA ASN A 333 -14.83 4.22 -2.43
C ASN A 333 -14.47 4.44 -0.96
N ILE A 334 -13.28 4.98 -0.73
CA ILE A 334 -12.77 5.34 0.59
C ILE A 334 -13.11 6.81 0.89
N GLU A 335 -13.57 7.07 2.11
CA GLU A 335 -13.87 8.42 2.62
C GLU A 335 -12.67 8.98 3.38
N GLU A 336 -12.07 8.16 4.24
CA GLU A 336 -10.91 8.55 5.05
C GLU A 336 -9.80 7.51 4.91
N ALA A 337 -8.58 7.99 4.67
CA ALA A 337 -7.37 7.19 4.64
C ALA A 337 -6.31 7.88 5.50
N ARG A 338 -5.87 7.23 6.58
CA ARG A 338 -4.94 7.80 7.56
C ARG A 338 -3.71 6.96 7.74
N PHE A 339 -2.57 7.64 7.77
CA PHE A 339 -1.30 7.12 8.24
C PHE A 339 -1.21 7.36 9.75
N TYR A 340 -0.96 6.30 10.51
CA TYR A 340 -0.71 6.39 11.95
C TYR A 340 0.71 5.92 12.24
N GLY A 341 1.55 6.82 12.73
CA GLY A 341 2.84 6.48 13.34
C GLY A 341 3.12 7.40 14.53
N ASN A 342 4.31 8.01 14.58
CA ASN A 342 4.65 9.07 15.53
C ASN A 342 3.74 10.29 15.34
N ASP A 343 3.38 10.57 14.08
CA ASP A 343 2.38 11.55 13.71
C ASP A 343 1.19 10.85 13.05
N THR A 344 0.00 11.45 13.19
CA THR A 344 -1.16 11.04 12.40
C THR A 344 -1.30 11.99 11.22
N LEU A 345 -1.30 11.45 10.01
CA LEU A 345 -1.40 12.23 8.78
C LEU A 345 -2.51 11.66 7.90
N ASP A 346 -3.25 12.55 7.23
CA ASP A 346 -4.26 12.15 6.26
C ASP A 346 -3.62 11.99 4.88
N PHE A 347 -4.01 10.94 4.15
CA PHE A 347 -3.59 10.77 2.77
C PHE A 347 -4.34 11.74 1.85
N ASN A 348 -3.63 12.29 0.87
CA ASN A 348 -4.25 13.05 -0.19
C ASN A 348 -4.92 12.10 -1.17
N SER A 349 -6.22 12.31 -1.45
CA SER A 349 -6.89 11.63 -2.55
C SER A 349 -6.31 12.16 -3.87
N GLY A 350 -5.68 11.29 -4.66
CA GLY A 350 -5.17 11.67 -5.97
C GLY A 350 -6.30 12.07 -6.93
N LEU A 351 -5.94 12.60 -8.11
CA LEU A 351 -6.89 12.90 -9.19
C LEU A 351 -7.65 11.66 -9.69
N ILE A 352 -7.14 10.47 -9.38
CA ILE A 352 -7.71 9.17 -9.79
C ILE A 352 -8.44 8.54 -8.60
N PRO A 353 -9.73 8.19 -8.72
CA PRO A 353 -10.47 7.49 -7.67
C PRO A 353 -9.77 6.19 -7.25
N GLY A 354 -9.62 6.00 -5.93
CA GLY A 354 -9.00 4.80 -5.35
C GLY A 354 -7.46 4.82 -5.30
N LYS A 355 -6.82 5.94 -5.67
CA LYS A 355 -5.38 6.16 -5.46
C LYS A 355 -5.14 7.24 -4.42
N PHE A 356 -4.24 6.95 -3.50
CA PHE A 356 -3.89 7.84 -2.39
C PHE A 356 -2.39 7.99 -2.29
N GLU A 357 -1.97 9.19 -1.95
CA GLU A 357 -0.56 9.57 -1.81
C GLU A 357 -0.35 10.34 -0.51
N ILE A 358 0.76 10.07 0.16
CA ILE A 358 1.26 10.89 1.25
C ILE A 358 2.76 10.96 1.19
N GLU A 359 3.31 12.10 1.59
CA GLU A 359 4.75 12.34 1.68
C GLU A 359 5.09 12.78 3.11
N LYS A 360 6.11 12.17 3.70
CA LYS A 360 6.62 12.51 5.03
C LYS A 360 8.15 12.51 5.01
N GLN A 361 8.76 13.49 5.65
CA GLN A 361 10.18 13.46 5.94
C GLN A 361 10.46 12.61 7.18
N VAL A 362 11.32 11.61 7.05
CA VAL A 362 11.62 10.66 8.13
C VAL A 362 12.86 11.10 8.89
N LEU A 363 12.73 11.33 10.19
CA LEU A 363 13.83 11.81 11.05
C LEU A 363 14.24 10.81 12.13
N ASN A 364 13.31 9.98 12.60
CA ASN A 364 13.50 9.03 13.68
C ASN A 364 12.86 7.69 13.31
N ASN A 365 13.30 6.62 14.00
CA ASN A 365 12.67 5.31 13.86
C ASN A 365 11.19 5.40 14.22
N GLU A 366 10.36 4.72 13.45
CA GLU A 366 8.90 4.83 13.57
C GLU A 366 8.24 3.53 13.16
N GLN A 367 7.26 3.11 13.96
CA GLN A 367 6.33 2.06 13.57
C GLN A 367 5.06 2.73 13.05
N TYR A 368 4.55 2.27 11.90
CA TYR A 368 3.35 2.85 11.31
C TYR A 368 2.36 1.80 10.81
N PHE A 369 1.10 2.20 10.69
CA PHE A 369 0.07 1.44 10.02
C PHE A 369 -0.91 2.35 9.29
N ILE A 370 -1.64 1.79 8.33
CA ILE A 370 -2.60 2.54 7.51
C ILE A 370 -4.02 2.09 7.86
N SER A 371 -4.86 3.06 8.18
CA SER A 371 -6.28 2.86 8.45
C SER A 371 -7.10 3.39 7.28
N LEU A 372 -8.03 2.56 6.81
CA LEU A 372 -8.95 2.91 5.74
C LEU A 372 -10.39 2.86 6.24
N LYS A 373 -11.20 3.82 5.79
CA LYS A 373 -12.60 3.92 6.15
C LYS A 373 -13.45 4.20 4.91
N SER A 374 -14.43 3.33 4.64
CA SER A 374 -15.35 3.52 3.52
C SER A 374 -16.37 4.63 3.82
N LYS A 375 -17.05 5.15 2.78
CA LYS A 375 -18.19 6.08 2.92
C LYS A 375 -19.36 5.54 3.76
N ARG A 376 -19.42 4.21 3.95
CA ARG A 376 -20.42 3.54 4.78
C ARG A 376 -19.89 3.30 6.20
N ASN A 377 -18.85 4.01 6.62
CA ASN A 377 -18.25 3.93 7.95
C ASN A 377 -17.66 2.53 8.28
N ILE A 378 -17.27 1.75 7.26
CA ILE A 378 -16.67 0.42 7.43
C ILE A 378 -15.15 0.54 7.38
N SER A 379 -14.48 0.07 8.44
CA SER A 379 -13.03 0.04 8.54
C SER A 379 -12.42 -1.28 8.02
N ASN A 380 -11.14 -1.25 7.64
CA ASN A 380 -10.36 -2.46 7.39
C ASN A 380 -10.17 -3.28 8.69
N ILE A 381 -10.10 -4.61 8.57
CA ILE A 381 -9.97 -5.53 9.73
C ILE A 381 -8.54 -5.54 10.27
N ASP A 382 -7.55 -5.66 9.37
CA ASP A 382 -6.15 -5.80 9.74
C ASP A 382 -5.36 -4.61 9.23
N THR A 383 -4.82 -3.83 10.18
CA THR A 383 -3.82 -2.81 9.90
C THR A 383 -2.45 -3.46 10.06
N VAL A 384 -1.83 -3.88 8.96
CA VAL A 384 -0.45 -4.35 8.96
C VAL A 384 0.43 -3.25 9.55
N LYS A 385 1.27 -3.62 10.52
CA LYS A 385 2.22 -2.72 11.16
C LYS A 385 3.58 -2.86 10.50
N TYR A 386 4.11 -1.74 10.04
CA TYR A 386 5.39 -1.63 9.35
C TYR A 386 6.39 -0.83 10.19
N HIS A 387 7.68 -1.01 9.92
CA HIS A 387 8.77 -0.35 10.63
C HIS A 387 9.67 0.43 9.66
N ILE A 388 10.02 1.63 10.08
CA ILE A 388 10.99 2.49 9.41
C ILE A 388 12.23 2.57 10.29
N ASP A 389 13.34 2.02 9.81
CA ASP A 389 14.64 2.12 10.47
C ASP A 389 15.43 3.27 9.86
N VAL A 390 15.76 4.28 10.67
CA VAL A 390 16.53 5.43 10.25
C VAL A 390 18.02 5.21 10.50
N ILE A 391 18.79 5.30 9.43
CA ILE A 391 20.26 5.26 9.45
C ILE A 391 20.77 6.70 9.54
N GLN A 392 21.63 6.96 10.51
CA GLN A 392 22.30 8.25 10.65
C GLN A 392 23.55 8.28 9.78
N ASP A 393 23.78 9.44 9.18
CA ASP A 393 25.01 9.73 8.46
C ASP A 393 26.20 9.81 9.44
N ARG A 394 27.36 9.30 9.02
CA ARG A 394 28.56 9.20 9.87
C ARG A 394 29.29 10.54 9.95
N PHE A 395 30.25 10.63 10.87
CA PHE A 395 31.15 11.78 10.92
C PHE A 395 32.27 11.58 9.88
N PRO A 396 32.78 12.67 9.28
CA PRO A 396 33.96 12.58 8.41
C PRO A 396 35.16 12.12 9.23
N SER A 397 36.17 11.55 8.57
CA SER A 397 37.44 11.17 9.20
C SER A 397 38.59 11.98 8.60
N ILE A 398 39.51 12.42 9.46
CA ILE A 398 40.74 13.10 9.08
C ILE A 398 41.92 12.48 9.82
N PHE A 399 42.98 12.20 9.09
CA PHE A 399 44.22 11.67 9.62
C PHE A 399 45.40 12.44 9.02
N VAL A 400 46.29 12.94 9.87
CA VAL A 400 47.50 13.67 9.45
C VAL A 400 48.67 12.70 9.47
N ASN A 401 49.33 12.56 8.33
CA ASN A 401 50.46 11.66 8.12
C ASN A 401 51.76 12.35 8.53
N ALA A 402 52.00 12.43 9.85
CA ALA A 402 53.25 12.94 10.39
C ALA A 402 53.99 11.85 11.17
N GLN A 403 55.32 11.80 11.01
CA GLN A 403 56.18 10.84 11.72
C GLN A 403 56.24 11.16 13.22
N ASP A 404 56.32 12.46 13.54
CA ASP A 404 56.40 12.99 14.90
C ASP A 404 55.29 14.02 15.15
N GLN A 405 54.96 14.25 16.41
CA GLN A 405 53.96 15.26 16.80
C GLN A 405 54.52 16.69 16.81
N GLU A 406 55.84 16.84 16.70
CA GLU A 406 56.54 18.11 16.67
C GLU A 406 57.38 18.19 15.39
N PHE A 407 57.18 19.25 14.62
CA PHE A 407 57.91 19.57 13.41
C PHE A 407 58.82 20.77 13.68
N THR A 408 60.11 20.63 13.43
CA THR A 408 61.06 21.75 13.51
C THR A 408 61.14 22.43 12.15
N ALA A 409 60.72 23.70 12.08
CA ALA A 409 60.76 24.49 10.86
C ALA A 409 62.21 24.85 10.48
N ASP A 410 62.53 24.72 9.20
CA ASP A 410 63.77 25.19 8.60
C ASP A 410 63.60 26.61 8.01
N PHE A 411 64.66 27.17 7.43
CA PHE A 411 64.64 28.51 6.84
C PHE A 411 63.76 28.64 5.60
N THR A 412 63.29 27.54 5.03
CA THR A 412 62.34 27.62 3.91
C THR A 412 60.98 28.11 4.36
N MET A 413 60.67 28.02 5.67
CA MET A 413 59.39 28.42 6.26
C MET A 413 58.18 27.72 5.63
N PHE A 414 58.38 26.54 5.03
CA PHE A 414 57.31 25.71 4.50
C PHE A 414 57.17 24.43 5.33
N MET A 415 55.96 24.19 5.83
CA MET A 415 55.62 22.93 6.47
C MET A 415 54.81 22.05 5.50
N PRO A 416 55.25 20.81 5.22
CA PRO A 416 54.43 19.85 4.49
C PRO A 416 53.30 19.33 5.39
N LEU A 417 52.07 19.72 5.09
CA LEU A 417 50.87 19.21 5.73
C LEU A 417 50.31 18.06 4.87
N ASP A 418 50.71 16.84 5.20
CA ASP A 418 50.21 15.59 4.60
C ASP A 418 49.04 15.03 5.42
N PHE A 419 47.89 14.83 4.78
CA PHE A 419 46.71 14.27 5.43
C PHE A 419 45.79 13.51 4.48
N ASP A 420 45.05 12.57 5.07
CA ASP A 420 43.95 11.84 4.45
C ASP A 420 42.62 12.26 5.06
N VAL A 421 41.65 12.56 4.19
CA VAL A 421 40.25 12.79 4.59
C VAL A 421 39.34 11.79 3.90
N SER A 422 38.34 11.31 4.65
CA SER A 422 37.30 10.43 4.12
C SER A 422 35.92 10.78 4.67
N ASP A 423 34.90 10.65 3.83
CA ASP A 423 33.50 10.85 4.19
C ASP A 423 32.59 9.97 3.30
N ASP A 424 31.37 9.69 3.76
CA ASP A 424 30.42 8.84 3.05
C ASP A 424 29.70 9.58 1.90
N TYR A 425 29.49 10.90 2.01
CA TYR A 425 28.67 11.70 1.08
C TYR A 425 29.33 12.99 0.58
N GLY A 426 30.37 13.47 1.25
CA GLY A 426 31.21 14.56 0.80
C GLY A 426 31.49 15.60 1.87
N PHE A 427 32.20 16.65 1.47
CA PHE A 427 32.76 17.64 2.39
C PHE A 427 32.16 19.03 2.16
N SER A 428 31.99 19.80 3.23
CA SER A 428 31.60 21.22 3.13
C SER A 428 32.76 22.18 3.39
N ASN A 429 33.66 21.83 4.32
CA ASN A 429 34.75 22.71 4.72
C ASN A 429 35.95 21.92 5.27
N LEU A 430 37.14 22.49 5.11
CA LEU A 430 38.38 22.04 5.71
C LEU A 430 39.13 23.28 6.20
N THR A 431 39.58 23.27 7.45
CA THR A 431 40.19 24.46 8.06
C THR A 431 41.32 24.05 8.99
N LEU A 432 42.46 24.72 8.84
CA LEU A 432 43.60 24.67 9.73
C LEU A 432 43.32 25.60 10.91
N PHE A 433 43.40 25.06 12.12
CA PHE A 433 43.35 25.82 13.37
C PHE A 433 44.75 25.88 13.94
N TYR A 434 45.26 27.07 14.23
CA TYR A 434 46.59 27.23 14.81
C TYR A 434 46.62 28.33 15.87
N ARG A 435 47.53 28.22 16.84
CA ARG A 435 47.77 29.25 17.86
C ARG A 435 49.24 29.26 18.27
N PHE A 436 49.73 30.42 18.67
CA PHE A 436 51.06 30.57 19.24
C PHE A 436 51.02 30.21 20.73
N THR A 437 51.85 29.24 21.13
CA THR A 437 52.01 28.80 22.51
C THR A 437 53.26 29.37 23.17
N ASP A 438 54.27 29.71 22.38
CA ASP A 438 55.50 30.37 22.80
C ASP A 438 55.92 31.35 21.70
N SER A 439 56.41 32.52 22.08
CA SER A 439 56.87 33.58 21.17
C SER A 439 57.66 34.61 21.98
N GLU A 440 58.64 35.28 21.35
CA GLU A 440 59.31 36.43 21.99
C GLU A 440 58.37 37.65 22.12
N ASP A 441 57.31 37.72 21.31
CA ASP A 441 56.23 38.68 21.44
C ASP A 441 55.06 38.08 22.24
N ASP A 442 55.00 38.42 23.53
CA ASP A 442 53.94 37.97 24.46
C ASP A 442 52.51 38.28 23.93
N GLU A 443 52.33 39.28 23.07
CA GLU A 443 51.02 39.61 22.50
C GLU A 443 50.55 38.59 21.44
N LYS A 444 51.47 37.82 20.84
CA LYS A 444 51.13 36.74 19.89
C LYS A 444 50.55 35.52 20.58
N ILE A 445 50.95 35.26 21.83
CA ILE A 445 50.53 34.10 22.61
C ILE A 445 49.03 34.21 22.89
N SER A 446 48.27 33.22 22.43
CA SER A 446 46.81 33.25 22.55
C SER A 446 46.23 31.87 22.85
N GLN A 447 45.21 31.85 23.70
CA GLN A 447 44.43 30.64 23.93
C GLN A 447 43.45 30.33 22.78
N THR A 448 43.17 31.30 21.92
CA THR A 448 42.21 31.18 20.83
C THR A 448 42.91 30.79 19.53
N TYR A 449 42.39 29.77 18.85
CA TYR A 449 42.90 29.36 17.55
C TYR A 449 42.50 30.35 16.45
N LYS A 450 43.50 30.81 15.69
CA LYS A 450 43.32 31.42 14.37
C LYS A 450 42.90 30.34 13.37
N GLN A 451 42.24 30.75 12.30
CA GLN A 451 41.64 29.84 11.32
C GLN A 451 42.09 30.19 9.92
N GLU A 452 42.56 29.18 9.19
CA GLU A 452 42.88 29.30 7.77
C GLU A 452 42.16 28.22 6.97
N ARG A 453 41.44 28.64 5.93
CA ARG A 453 40.64 27.73 5.13
C ARG A 453 41.49 27.02 4.09
N LEU A 454 41.51 25.70 4.16
CA LEU A 454 42.22 24.85 3.20
C LEU A 454 41.29 24.46 2.04
N LYS A 455 41.88 24.16 0.88
CA LYS A 455 41.13 23.67 -0.29
C LYS A 455 40.81 22.19 -0.13
N ILE A 456 39.55 21.82 -0.31
CA ILE A 456 39.08 20.43 -0.32
C ILE A 456 38.13 20.22 -1.51
N ASP A 457 38.19 19.05 -2.16
CA ASP A 457 37.19 18.70 -3.17
C ASP A 457 35.94 18.18 -2.45
N ALA A 458 34.80 18.85 -2.64
CA ALA A 458 33.56 18.49 -1.94
C ALA A 458 33.00 17.11 -2.36
N LYS A 459 33.33 16.60 -3.55
CA LYS A 459 32.72 15.39 -4.13
C LYS A 459 33.60 14.15 -4.07
N GLN A 460 34.90 14.32 -3.88
CA GLN A 460 35.82 13.19 -3.82
C GLN A 460 35.82 12.60 -2.41
N LEU A 461 35.12 11.49 -2.20
CA LEU A 461 34.87 10.88 -0.88
C LEU A 461 36.12 10.44 -0.10
N LEU A 462 37.22 10.13 -0.80
CA LEU A 462 38.52 9.82 -0.21
C LEU A 462 39.60 10.64 -0.90
N GLN A 463 40.34 11.43 -0.13
CA GLN A 463 41.37 12.34 -0.63
C GLN A 463 42.62 12.22 0.23
N HIS A 464 43.73 11.89 -0.43
CA HIS A 464 45.06 12.15 0.07
C HIS A 464 45.52 13.53 -0.46
N ARG A 465 46.06 14.38 0.42
CA ARG A 465 46.53 15.72 0.06
C ARG A 465 47.82 16.02 0.81
N VAL A 466 48.77 16.61 0.09
CA VAL A 466 49.98 17.23 0.65
C VAL A 466 49.92 18.70 0.29
N LEU A 467 49.90 19.57 1.30
CA LEU A 467 49.88 21.03 1.15
C LEU A 467 51.14 21.60 1.77
N GLU A 468 51.80 22.52 1.06
CA GLU A 468 52.87 23.32 1.65
C GLU A 468 52.25 24.55 2.32
N VAL A 469 52.33 24.59 3.65
CA VAL A 469 51.84 25.71 4.46
C VAL A 469 52.99 26.69 4.66
N ASP A 470 52.80 27.92 4.20
CA ASP A 470 53.75 29.02 4.37
C ASP A 470 53.63 29.59 5.80
N LEU A 471 54.62 29.28 6.64
CA LEU A 471 54.65 29.69 8.04
C LEU A 471 54.80 31.21 8.20
N MET A 472 55.37 31.93 7.22
CA MET A 472 55.44 33.39 7.25
C MET A 472 54.04 33.99 7.11
N THR A 473 53.17 33.39 6.29
CA THR A 473 51.77 33.86 6.16
C THR A 473 50.95 33.65 7.43
N LEU A 474 51.34 32.69 8.28
CA LEU A 474 50.77 32.49 9.61
C LEU A 474 51.28 33.54 10.63
N GLY A 475 52.31 34.31 10.26
CA GLY A 475 52.99 35.29 11.11
C GLY A 475 54.01 34.66 12.06
N MET A 476 54.54 33.49 11.71
CA MET A 476 55.55 32.79 12.50
C MET A 476 56.92 33.45 12.32
N GLU A 477 57.57 33.72 13.45
CA GLU A 477 58.91 34.29 13.54
C GLU A 477 59.84 33.35 14.32
N GLU A 478 61.13 33.62 14.24
CA GLU A 478 62.15 32.89 14.99
C GLU A 478 61.85 32.91 16.50
N GLY A 479 61.98 31.74 17.14
CA GLY A 479 61.65 31.53 18.55
C GLY A 479 60.21 31.10 18.81
N ASP A 480 59.32 31.16 17.80
CA ASP A 480 57.91 30.83 17.98
C ASP A 480 57.65 29.32 18.06
N MET A 481 56.68 28.95 18.90
CA MET A 481 56.07 27.63 18.92
C MET A 481 54.58 27.74 18.62
N VAL A 482 54.12 27.00 17.61
CA VAL A 482 52.73 26.99 17.16
C VAL A 482 52.12 25.62 17.37
N GLU A 483 50.97 25.55 18.04
CA GLU A 483 50.13 24.36 18.06
C GLU A 483 49.07 24.44 16.96
N TYR A 484 48.90 23.38 16.19
CA TYR A 484 47.90 23.31 15.14
C TYR A 484 47.15 21.97 15.10
N PHE A 485 45.94 22.00 14.53
CA PHE A 485 45.19 20.82 14.14
C PHE A 485 44.31 21.16 12.93
N VAL A 486 43.90 20.13 12.19
CA VAL A 486 43.02 20.29 11.04
C VAL A 486 41.64 19.80 11.40
N LYS A 487 40.62 20.57 11.01
CA LYS A 487 39.21 20.21 11.19
C LYS A 487 38.52 20.10 9.84
N VAL A 488 37.80 19.01 9.64
CA VAL A 488 37.00 18.75 8.45
C VAL A 488 35.51 18.69 8.82
N TRP A 489 34.67 19.18 7.92
CA TRP A 489 33.22 19.12 8.03
C TRP A 489 32.62 18.39 6.83
N ASP A 490 31.62 17.56 7.09
CA ASP A 490 30.80 16.92 6.06
C ASP A 490 29.79 17.90 5.45
N ASN A 491 28.99 17.41 4.51
CA ASN A 491 27.91 18.15 3.85
C ASN A 491 26.50 17.81 4.38
N ASP A 492 26.37 17.30 5.61
CA ASP A 492 25.07 16.94 6.20
C ASP A 492 24.23 18.19 6.51
N PHE A 493 23.39 18.59 5.56
CA PHE A 493 22.47 19.72 5.76
C PHE A 493 21.19 19.36 6.55
N VAL A 494 20.96 18.08 6.86
CA VAL A 494 19.77 17.63 7.58
C VAL A 494 20.00 17.72 9.09
N SER A 495 21.10 17.14 9.58
CA SER A 495 21.47 17.21 11.00
C SER A 495 22.27 18.47 11.34
N GLY A 496 22.78 19.15 10.30
CA GLY A 496 23.80 20.19 10.41
C GLY A 496 25.19 19.59 10.17
N PRO A 497 26.13 20.32 9.53
CA PRO A 497 27.43 19.77 9.18
C PRO A 497 28.15 19.24 10.41
N LYS A 498 28.47 17.94 10.43
CA LYS A 498 29.24 17.34 11.52
C LYS A 498 30.72 17.49 11.21
N ALA A 499 31.54 17.46 12.25
CA ALA A 499 32.94 17.80 12.15
C ALA A 499 33.82 16.85 12.93
N SER A 500 35.02 16.61 12.40
CA SER A 500 36.07 15.82 13.02
C SER A 500 37.39 16.57 12.99
N THR A 501 38.22 16.35 13.99
CA THR A 501 39.51 17.02 14.18
C THR A 501 40.64 16.00 14.19
N SER A 502 41.79 16.37 13.62
CA SER A 502 43.02 15.60 13.76
C SER A 502 43.56 15.64 15.19
N SER A 503 44.62 14.87 15.43
CA SER A 503 45.52 15.11 16.56
C SER A 503 46.08 16.54 16.52
N VAL A 504 46.51 17.04 17.67
CA VAL A 504 47.22 18.32 17.79
C VAL A 504 48.71 18.07 17.53
N PHE A 505 49.29 18.92 16.70
CA PHE A 505 50.69 18.92 16.31
C PHE A 505 51.33 20.24 16.72
N LYS A 506 52.66 20.24 16.85
CA LYS A 506 53.47 21.41 17.18
C LYS A 506 54.43 21.72 16.06
N ILE A 507 54.65 23.01 15.84
CA ILE A 507 55.67 23.54 14.96
C ILE A 507 56.58 24.39 15.84
N ASN A 508 57.86 24.08 15.84
CA ASN A 508 58.87 24.85 16.56
C ASN A 508 59.79 25.50 15.53
N PHE A 509 59.89 26.83 15.55
CA PHE A 509 60.89 27.54 14.77
C PHE A 509 61.96 28.07 15.73
N PRO A 510 63.04 27.30 15.97
CA PRO A 510 64.06 27.69 16.93
C PRO A 510 64.73 28.99 16.48
N SER A 511 64.95 29.90 17.44
CA SER A 511 65.66 31.16 17.15
C SER A 511 67.11 30.91 16.76
N LEU A 512 67.67 31.82 15.96
CA LEU A 512 69.07 31.76 15.55
C LEU A 512 70.02 31.61 16.75
N ASN A 513 69.74 32.29 17.88
CA ASN A 513 70.49 32.14 19.13
C ASN A 513 70.46 30.72 19.69
N LYS A 514 69.28 30.07 19.72
CA LYS A 514 69.18 28.68 20.20
C LYS A 514 69.95 27.72 19.29
N LYS A 515 69.96 27.96 17.97
CA LYS A 515 70.77 27.18 17.03
C LYS A 515 72.27 27.37 17.28
N TYR A 516 72.73 28.60 17.53
CA TYR A 516 74.12 28.86 17.91
C TYR A 516 74.48 28.19 19.24
N ASP A 517 73.61 28.22 20.24
CA ASP A 517 73.81 27.53 21.53
C ASP A 517 73.94 26.01 21.36
N GLU A 518 73.20 25.39 20.42
CA GLU A 518 73.31 23.96 20.12
C GLU A 518 74.65 23.62 19.46
N VAL A 519 75.09 24.45 18.52
CA VAL A 519 76.40 24.29 17.86
C VAL A 519 77.54 24.51 18.85
N GLU A 520 77.46 25.52 19.71
CA GLU A 520 78.46 25.80 20.75
C GLU A 520 78.59 24.61 21.70
N LYS A 521 77.48 24.07 22.20
CA LYS A 521 77.51 22.87 23.05
C LYS A 521 78.11 21.66 22.33
N ALA A 522 77.81 21.48 21.05
CA ALA A 522 78.39 20.40 20.25
C ALA A 522 79.91 20.59 20.09
N GLN A 523 80.37 21.83 19.88
CA GLN A 523 81.80 22.17 19.79
C GLN A 523 82.53 21.99 21.12
N ASP A 524 81.94 22.42 22.23
CA ASP A 524 82.49 22.22 23.58
C ASP A 524 82.71 20.73 23.86
N ASN A 525 81.69 19.91 23.52
CA ASN A 525 81.79 18.45 23.66
C ASN A 525 82.91 17.87 22.79
N LEU A 526 83.03 18.31 21.53
CA LEU A 526 84.10 17.89 20.63
C LEU A 526 85.49 18.30 21.15
N GLU A 527 85.64 19.51 21.69
CA GLU A 527 86.89 19.96 22.28
C GLU A 527 87.29 19.09 23.49
N ASP A 528 86.35 18.84 24.40
CA ASP A 528 86.59 18.04 25.59
C ASP A 528 86.91 16.58 25.25
N GLU A 529 86.23 16.03 24.23
CA GLU A 529 86.51 14.69 23.73
C GLU A 529 87.92 14.61 23.12
N LEU A 530 88.31 15.57 22.27
CA LEU A 530 89.64 15.66 21.68
C LEU A 530 90.74 15.83 22.74
N LYS A 531 90.49 16.58 23.83
CA LYS A 531 91.43 16.72 24.95
C LYS A 531 91.67 15.38 25.65
N GLU A 532 90.60 14.65 25.98
CA GLU A 532 90.74 13.36 26.64
C GLU A 532 91.40 12.33 25.70
N ILE A 533 91.10 12.35 24.40
CA ILE A 533 91.80 11.52 23.39
C ILE A 533 93.30 11.86 23.36
N THR A 534 93.66 13.15 23.34
CA THR A 534 95.08 13.59 23.30
C THR A 534 95.84 13.14 24.55
N LYS A 535 95.20 13.23 25.71
CA LYS A 535 95.74 12.73 26.98
C LYS A 535 95.92 11.20 26.95
N ASP A 536 94.97 10.47 26.38
CA ASP A 536 95.07 9.03 26.23
C ASP A 536 96.20 8.61 25.29
N VAL A 537 96.36 9.30 24.15
CA VAL A 537 97.49 9.12 23.21
C VAL A 537 98.84 9.39 23.91
N LYS A 538 98.93 10.46 24.70
CA LYS A 538 100.13 10.77 25.48
C LYS A 538 100.47 9.71 26.52
N ASP A 539 99.46 9.21 27.22
CA ASP A 539 99.62 8.11 28.18
C ASP A 539 100.10 6.83 27.47
N ILE A 540 99.51 6.48 26.32
CA ILE A 540 99.94 5.34 25.49
C ILE A 540 101.42 5.48 25.12
N LYS A 541 101.82 6.64 24.62
CA LYS A 541 103.21 6.95 24.26
C LYS A 541 104.19 6.81 25.43
N ASP A 542 103.83 7.36 26.60
CA ASP A 542 104.66 7.27 27.80
C ASP A 542 104.74 5.83 28.35
N GLU A 543 103.65 5.07 28.26
CA GLU A 543 103.62 3.65 28.60
C GLU A 543 104.46 2.81 27.61
N MET A 544 104.39 3.11 26.31
CA MET A 544 105.22 2.47 25.29
C MET A 544 106.71 2.66 25.59
N LYS A 545 107.16 3.88 25.92
CA LYS A 545 108.55 4.16 26.31
C LYS A 545 108.98 3.32 27.52
N LYS A 546 108.15 3.27 28.57
CA LYS A 546 108.45 2.48 29.78
C LYS A 546 108.61 0.99 29.46
N VAL A 547 107.74 0.44 28.61
CA VAL A 547 107.84 -0.97 28.21
C VAL A 547 109.06 -1.20 27.31
N GLN A 548 109.36 -0.32 26.35
CA GLN A 548 110.57 -0.41 25.55
C GLN A 548 111.85 -0.45 26.42
N GLU A 549 111.93 0.37 27.47
CA GLU A 549 113.05 0.38 28.42
C GLU A 549 113.17 -0.93 29.20
N LYS A 550 112.04 -1.50 29.66
CA LYS A 550 112.01 -2.80 30.35
C LYS A 550 112.49 -3.93 29.43
N LEU A 551 112.08 -3.91 28.16
CA LEU A 551 112.41 -4.93 27.17
C LEU A 551 113.91 -4.97 26.81
N LEU A 552 114.69 -3.90 27.06
CA LEU A 552 116.14 -3.88 26.81
C LEU A 552 116.91 -4.92 27.63
N ASN A 553 116.42 -5.26 28.82
CA ASN A 553 117.12 -6.09 29.80
C ASN A 553 116.56 -7.53 29.88
N GLN A 554 115.55 -7.87 29.08
CA GLN A 554 114.83 -9.14 29.17
C GLN A 554 115.09 -10.04 27.95
N LYS A 555 115.19 -11.36 28.20
CA LYS A 555 115.32 -12.38 27.13
C LYS A 555 113.97 -12.90 26.62
N ASN A 556 112.94 -12.87 27.47
CA ASN A 556 111.57 -13.34 27.17
C ASN A 556 110.56 -12.39 27.86
N LEU A 557 109.35 -12.26 27.29
CA LEU A 557 108.24 -11.50 27.86
C LEU A 557 107.67 -12.17 29.12
N SER A 558 107.50 -11.42 30.21
CA SER A 558 106.77 -11.89 31.39
C SER A 558 105.25 -11.76 31.21
N PHE A 559 104.47 -12.40 32.09
CA PHE A 559 103.01 -12.26 32.09
C PHE A 559 102.57 -10.81 32.36
N ASP A 560 103.28 -10.09 33.24
CA ASP A 560 102.98 -8.70 33.56
C ASP A 560 103.27 -7.77 32.38
N ASP A 561 104.36 -8.00 31.64
CA ASP A 561 104.68 -7.21 30.43
C ASP A 561 103.60 -7.37 29.36
N LYS A 562 103.11 -8.59 29.13
CA LYS A 562 102.01 -8.86 28.19
C LYS A 562 100.73 -8.13 28.59
N LYS A 563 100.44 -8.07 29.89
CA LYS A 563 99.26 -7.37 30.41
C LYS A 563 99.38 -5.86 30.26
N GLU A 564 100.58 -5.30 30.41
CA GLU A 564 100.86 -3.88 30.19
C GLU A 564 100.69 -3.52 28.71
N ILE A 565 101.21 -4.33 27.79
CA ILE A 565 101.01 -4.16 26.34
C ILE A 565 99.53 -4.31 25.95
N GLN A 566 98.83 -5.30 26.50
CA GLN A 566 97.41 -5.48 26.21
C GLN A 566 96.58 -4.25 26.63
N ARG A 567 96.88 -3.65 27.78
CA ARG A 567 96.20 -2.42 28.23
C ARG A 567 96.44 -1.24 27.28
N MET A 568 97.65 -1.09 26.74
CA MET A 568 97.93 -0.05 25.73
C MET A 568 97.13 -0.30 24.45
N LEU A 569 97.05 -1.55 23.99
CA LEU A 569 96.25 -1.92 22.81
C LEU A 569 94.75 -1.66 23.03
N ASP A 570 94.23 -2.01 24.21
CA ASP A 570 92.84 -1.75 24.57
C ASP A 570 92.56 -0.23 24.63
N LYS A 571 93.51 0.55 25.15
CA LYS A 571 93.43 2.01 25.23
C LYS A 571 93.48 2.66 23.82
N HIS A 572 94.30 2.12 22.92
CA HIS A 572 94.35 2.55 21.52
C HIS A 572 93.04 2.27 20.77
N GLU A 573 92.43 1.10 20.96
CA GLU A 573 91.15 0.80 20.31
C GLU A 573 90.05 1.76 20.80
N SER A 574 90.03 2.09 22.10
CA SER A 574 89.13 3.13 22.62
C SER A 574 89.40 4.50 22.01
N VAL A 575 90.66 4.89 21.82
CA VAL A 575 91.02 6.13 21.11
C VAL A 575 90.47 6.13 19.69
N LYS A 576 90.59 5.01 18.97
CA LYS A 576 90.09 4.87 17.60
C LYS A 576 88.57 4.99 17.51
N GLU A 577 87.82 4.29 18.37
CA GLU A 577 86.34 4.38 18.40
C GLU A 577 85.89 5.82 18.67
N ARG A 578 86.52 6.49 19.65
CA ARG A 578 86.21 7.89 19.99
C ARG A 578 86.56 8.85 18.86
N LEU A 579 87.63 8.60 18.10
CA LEU A 579 87.96 9.38 16.90
C LEU A 579 86.93 9.23 15.79
N GLU A 580 86.36 8.03 15.60
CA GLU A 580 85.26 7.80 14.66
C GLU A 580 83.98 8.55 15.09
N ASP A 581 83.69 8.60 16.39
CA ASP A 581 82.58 9.38 16.93
C ASP A 581 82.79 10.89 16.71
N VAL A 582 83.99 11.42 16.99
CA VAL A 582 84.37 12.81 16.70
C VAL A 582 84.23 13.13 15.21
N GLN A 583 84.65 12.22 14.31
CA GLN A 583 84.48 12.37 12.86
C GLN A 583 83.00 12.53 12.48
N ASN A 584 82.15 11.65 13.01
CA ASN A 584 80.71 11.64 12.71
C ASN A 584 79.99 12.86 13.28
N GLU A 585 80.29 13.24 14.52
CA GLU A 585 79.69 14.41 15.17
C GLU A 585 80.13 15.71 14.49
N PHE A 586 81.40 15.86 14.16
CA PHE A 586 81.90 17.03 13.44
C PHE A 586 81.22 17.17 12.06
N LYS A 587 81.08 16.06 11.32
CA LYS A 587 80.41 16.06 10.03
C LYS A 587 78.94 16.49 10.14
N LYS A 588 78.20 15.95 11.12
CA LYS A 588 76.81 16.35 11.38
C LYS A 588 76.71 17.84 11.72
N ASN A 589 77.60 18.34 12.57
CA ASN A 589 77.61 19.74 12.98
C ASN A 589 77.92 20.68 11.79
N LYS A 590 78.89 20.30 10.95
CA LYS A 590 79.21 21.04 9.71
C LYS A 590 78.03 21.05 8.73
N GLU A 591 77.39 19.90 8.48
CA GLU A 591 76.21 19.81 7.62
C GLU A 591 75.06 20.67 8.16
N PHE A 592 74.86 20.68 9.49
CA PHE A 592 73.89 21.55 10.14
C PHE A 592 74.18 23.02 9.87
N LEU A 593 75.42 23.48 10.09
CA LEU A 593 75.85 24.86 9.81
C LEU A 593 75.67 25.25 8.34
N GLN A 594 75.99 24.33 7.41
CA GLN A 594 75.89 24.56 5.97
C GLN A 594 74.43 24.67 5.50
N ASN A 595 73.57 23.74 5.92
CA ASN A 595 72.16 23.72 5.52
C ASN A 595 71.37 24.89 6.10
N ASN A 596 71.86 25.45 7.21
CA ASN A 596 71.27 26.58 7.91
C ASN A 596 71.93 27.93 7.56
N GLU A 597 72.91 27.95 6.63
CA GLU A 597 73.65 29.15 6.20
C GLU A 597 74.20 30.02 7.35
N MET A 598 74.56 29.41 8.49
CA MET A 598 74.88 30.12 9.75
C MET A 598 76.31 30.68 9.83
N VAL A 599 77.14 30.41 8.82
CA VAL A 599 78.53 30.86 8.76
C VAL A 599 78.91 31.30 7.35
N SER A 600 79.90 32.18 7.25
CA SER A 600 80.37 32.68 5.96
C SER A 600 81.05 31.60 5.11
N GLU A 601 81.10 31.81 3.79
CA GLU A 601 81.79 30.92 2.84
C GLU A 601 83.28 30.71 3.22
N ASN A 602 83.94 31.75 3.71
CA ASN A 602 85.34 31.68 4.18
C ASN A 602 85.48 30.83 5.46
N THR A 603 84.52 30.90 6.37
CA THR A 603 84.48 30.08 7.58
C THR A 603 84.17 28.63 7.22
N MET A 604 83.28 28.38 6.26
CA MET A 604 82.99 27.03 5.75
C MET A 604 84.22 26.37 5.10
N GLU A 605 85.04 27.11 4.35
CA GLU A 605 86.32 26.58 3.83
C GLU A 605 87.27 26.11 4.93
N LYS A 606 87.22 26.74 6.11
CA LYS A 606 88.04 26.34 7.26
C LYS A 606 87.46 25.11 7.95
N TYR A 607 86.14 24.97 8.02
CA TYR A 607 85.47 23.72 8.42
C TYR A 607 85.84 22.56 7.49
N GLU A 608 85.90 22.77 6.17
CA GLU A 608 86.39 21.77 5.22
C GLU A 608 87.83 21.34 5.52
N LYS A 609 88.73 22.31 5.72
CA LYS A 609 90.14 22.02 6.07
C LYS A 609 90.26 21.28 7.40
N LEU A 610 89.42 21.59 8.37
CA LEU A 610 89.42 20.90 9.66
C LEU A 610 88.87 19.48 9.55
N GLN A 611 87.82 19.25 8.75
CA GLN A 611 87.33 17.90 8.43
C GLN A 611 88.46 17.05 7.84
N ASP A 612 89.20 17.63 6.89
CA ASP A 612 90.33 16.99 6.22
C ASP A 612 91.47 16.60 7.18
N LEU A 613 91.62 17.30 8.31
CA LEU A 613 92.57 16.96 9.38
C LEU A 613 92.01 15.87 10.29
N ILE A 614 90.73 15.99 10.68
CA ILE A 614 90.01 15.01 11.51
C ILE A 614 89.95 13.64 10.81
N ASP A 615 89.72 13.60 9.51
CA ASP A 615 89.72 12.39 8.68
C ASP A 615 91.11 11.73 8.64
N LYS A 616 92.19 12.54 8.70
CA LYS A 616 93.58 12.08 8.72
C LYS A 616 94.10 11.67 10.10
N LEU A 617 93.34 11.91 11.18
CA LEU A 617 93.71 11.45 12.53
C LEU A 617 93.70 9.92 12.61
N ASN A 618 92.88 9.24 11.81
CA ASN A 618 92.86 7.79 11.77
C ASN A 618 94.00 7.27 10.89
N ASN A 619 95.12 6.89 11.50
CA ASN A 619 96.32 6.41 10.80
C ASN A 619 96.25 4.90 10.50
N ASP A 620 95.98 4.56 9.24
CA ASP A 620 95.94 3.19 8.72
C ASP A 620 97.23 2.38 8.96
N GLU A 621 98.40 3.03 9.01
CA GLU A 621 99.69 2.36 9.25
C GLU A 621 99.84 1.98 10.73
N LEU A 622 99.51 2.91 11.64
CA LEU A 622 99.49 2.68 13.08
C LEU A 622 98.52 1.56 13.45
N ASN A 623 97.31 1.57 12.88
CA ASN A 623 96.31 0.51 13.10
C ASN A 623 96.83 -0.88 12.65
N LYS A 624 97.53 -0.96 11.52
CA LYS A 624 98.16 -2.21 11.06
C LYS A 624 99.26 -2.67 12.01
N TYR A 625 100.04 -1.76 12.59
CA TYR A 625 101.01 -2.11 13.61
C TYR A 625 100.31 -2.62 14.88
N MET A 626 99.28 -1.93 15.38
CA MET A 626 98.50 -2.36 16.56
C MET A 626 97.88 -3.76 16.37
N GLU A 627 97.21 -4.01 15.23
CA GLU A 627 96.63 -5.32 14.93
C GLU A 627 97.68 -6.44 14.86
N LYS A 628 98.80 -6.15 14.19
CA LYS A 628 99.88 -7.13 14.07
C LYS A 628 100.51 -7.43 15.42
N MET A 629 100.65 -6.42 16.28
CA MET A 629 101.12 -6.60 17.65
C MET A 629 100.14 -7.47 18.43
N GLN A 630 98.85 -7.19 18.39
CA GLN A 630 97.81 -7.98 19.07
C GLN A 630 97.80 -9.46 18.63
N LYS A 631 97.94 -9.73 17.32
CA LYS A 631 97.90 -11.09 16.75
C LYS A 631 99.18 -11.90 17.01
N GLU A 632 100.34 -11.23 17.07
CA GLU A 632 101.65 -11.89 17.08
C GLU A 632 102.45 -11.69 18.38
N MET A 633 101.94 -10.91 19.35
CA MET A 633 102.61 -10.61 20.64
C MET A 633 103.11 -11.86 21.36
N GLU A 634 102.37 -12.98 21.31
CA GLU A 634 102.77 -14.23 21.97
C GLU A 634 103.97 -14.93 21.32
N LYS A 635 104.23 -14.65 20.04
CA LYS A 635 105.23 -15.33 19.20
C LYS A 635 106.43 -14.45 18.88
N MET A 636 106.35 -13.14 19.13
CA MET A 636 107.42 -12.18 18.88
C MET A 636 108.54 -12.26 19.92
N ASN A 637 109.78 -12.08 19.47
CA ASN A 637 110.90 -11.89 20.39
C ASN A 637 110.94 -10.43 20.90
N PRO A 638 111.54 -10.17 22.08
CA PRO A 638 111.58 -8.82 22.66
C PRO A 638 112.24 -7.75 21.77
N LYS A 639 113.18 -8.11 20.88
CA LYS A 639 113.86 -7.16 20.00
C LYS A 639 112.98 -6.68 18.85
N ASP A 640 112.20 -7.58 18.26
CA ASP A 640 111.27 -7.27 17.18
C ASP A 640 110.07 -6.48 17.72
N LEU A 641 109.59 -6.82 18.92
CA LEU A 641 108.57 -6.06 19.62
C LEU A 641 109.04 -4.62 19.92
N LYS A 642 110.28 -4.46 20.41
CA LYS A 642 110.87 -3.13 20.65
C LYS A 642 110.92 -2.27 19.39
N LYS A 643 111.42 -2.81 18.28
CA LYS A 643 111.47 -2.07 16.99
C LYS A 643 110.10 -1.66 16.49
N MET A 644 109.09 -2.49 16.76
CA MET A 644 107.71 -2.21 16.39
C MET A 644 107.12 -1.10 17.27
N MET A 645 107.36 -1.16 18.59
CA MET A 645 107.00 -0.09 19.52
C MET A 645 107.70 1.24 19.20
N GLU A 646 108.96 1.22 18.73
CA GLU A 646 109.67 2.44 18.31
C GLU A 646 108.99 3.12 17.10
N LYS A 647 108.45 2.32 16.17
CA LYS A 647 107.68 2.86 15.03
C LYS A 647 106.33 3.40 15.46
N MET A 648 105.63 2.64 16.30
CA MET A 648 104.32 3.04 16.83
C MET A 648 104.45 4.31 17.66
N GLU A 649 105.50 4.46 18.47
CA GLU A 649 105.77 5.69 19.23
C GLU A 649 105.92 6.93 18.33
N PHE A 650 106.57 6.79 17.16
CA PHE A 650 106.68 7.88 16.19
C PHE A 650 105.31 8.26 15.61
N ASP A 651 104.52 7.26 15.23
CA ASP A 651 103.16 7.48 14.71
C ASP A 651 102.21 8.06 15.77
N GLU A 652 102.34 7.64 17.05
CA GLU A 652 101.62 8.21 18.20
C GLU A 652 102.04 9.66 18.46
N GLU A 653 103.32 10.01 18.28
CA GLU A 653 103.77 11.39 18.38
C GLU A 653 103.23 12.27 17.25
N ASP A 654 103.12 11.74 16.05
CA ASP A 654 102.49 12.43 14.92
C ASP A 654 100.98 12.59 15.15
N LEU A 655 100.31 11.58 15.73
CA LEU A 655 98.90 11.66 16.14
C LEU A 655 98.70 12.71 17.25
N GLU A 656 99.53 12.71 18.29
CA GLU A 656 99.51 13.71 19.38
C GLU A 656 99.58 15.14 18.80
N LYS A 657 100.54 15.41 17.92
CA LYS A 657 100.70 16.72 17.26
C LYS A 657 99.53 17.06 16.34
N ALA A 658 98.99 16.07 15.63
CA ALA A 658 97.83 16.28 14.76
C ALA A 658 96.59 16.64 15.58
N LEU A 659 96.36 15.99 16.72
CA LEU A 659 95.28 16.30 17.66
C LEU A 659 95.42 17.70 18.25
N GLU A 660 96.62 18.07 18.72
CA GLU A 660 96.89 19.43 19.23
C GLU A 660 96.59 20.51 18.18
N ARG A 661 97.02 20.27 16.93
CA ARG A 661 96.75 21.19 15.81
C ARG A 661 95.27 21.26 15.44
N THR A 662 94.58 20.12 15.44
CA THR A 662 93.12 20.05 15.21
C THR A 662 92.37 20.82 16.28
N MET A 663 92.74 20.68 17.56
CA MET A 663 92.15 21.43 18.67
C MET A 663 92.43 22.94 18.56
N GLU A 664 93.63 23.36 18.15
CA GLU A 664 93.95 24.77 17.93
C GLU A 664 93.10 25.38 16.81
N LEU A 665 92.92 24.66 15.71
CA LEU A 665 92.08 25.10 14.59
C LEU A 665 90.58 25.10 14.95
N LEU A 666 90.12 24.12 15.75
CA LEU A 666 88.76 24.09 16.27
C LEU A 666 88.48 25.34 17.13
N LYS A 667 89.40 25.72 18.02
CA LYS A 667 89.29 26.95 18.81
C LYS A 667 89.28 28.20 17.97
N GLN A 668 90.12 28.25 16.94
CA GLN A 668 90.13 29.38 16.02
C GLN A 668 88.78 29.50 15.29
N LEU A 669 88.20 28.38 14.85
CA LEU A 669 86.88 28.33 14.22
C LEU A 669 85.77 28.76 15.17
N GLU A 670 85.80 28.31 16.43
CA GLU A 670 84.83 28.70 17.46
C GLU A 670 84.83 30.22 17.69
N ILE A 671 86.02 30.84 17.76
CA ILE A 671 86.15 32.31 17.88
C ILE A 671 85.59 33.02 16.65
N GLU A 672 85.88 32.51 15.46
CA GLU A 672 85.38 33.09 14.20
C GLU A 672 83.86 32.97 14.09
N GLN A 673 83.30 31.82 14.44
CA GLN A 673 81.85 31.61 14.50
C GLN A 673 81.18 32.53 15.52
N LYS A 674 81.72 32.65 16.74
CA LYS A 674 81.21 33.58 17.75
C LYS A 674 81.24 35.03 17.28
N SER A 675 82.25 35.40 16.48
CA SER A 675 82.30 36.73 15.86
C SER A 675 81.21 36.91 14.80
N GLU A 676 80.91 35.88 14.01
CA GLU A 676 79.83 35.90 13.01
C GLU A 676 78.45 35.93 13.67
N GLU A 677 78.23 35.16 14.73
CA GLU A 677 77.01 35.21 15.56
C GLU A 677 76.73 36.63 16.09
N ILE A 678 77.76 37.32 16.61
CA ILE A 678 77.62 38.70 17.09
C ILE A 678 77.32 39.69 15.94
N MET A 679 77.73 39.37 14.71
CA MET A 679 77.45 40.20 13.54
C MET A 679 76.04 39.99 12.98
N GLU A 680 75.44 38.82 13.21
CA GLU A 680 74.06 38.50 12.82
C GLU A 680 73.02 38.91 13.87
N LYS A 681 73.41 39.02 15.14
CA LYS A 681 72.64 39.68 16.22
C LYS A 681 72.55 41.19 16.03
#